data_AF-A0A9E0VA15-F1
#
_entry.id   AF-A0A9E0VA15-F1
#
_cell.length_a   1.000
_cell.length_b   1.000
_cell.length_c   1.000
_cell.angle_alpha   90.00
_cell.angle_beta   90.00
_cell.angle_gamma   90.00
#
_symmetry.space_group_name_H-M   'P 1'
#
loop_
_entity.id
_entity.type
_entity.pdbx_description
1 polymer ?
#
loop_
_entity_poly.entity_id
_entity_poly.type
_entity_poly.pdbx_seq_one_letter_code
_entity_poly.pdbx_strand_id
1 'polypeptide(L)'
;MPKNSPPKVFALLIGIDRYSQIPLPDGTYYPHLGGCVRDAEHVAEMLKSRLGLPDGQIFKLTSTRGPDDRPLEPAKRLPTYKNIVRAFRDVTARAAAGDLVYIHYSGHGGRSATMFPELKGRTGLDESLVPCDIGEAGGGYLRDVELACLLKTMAEKKLLVTLVLDSCHSGGATRGEAGAVPRGIASIDTRPPQRRSLVASRKTLTADFQSFPEAARNFAPAKGWNLPLPENCVFIAACRANELASEYAFDGKERNGALTYWMLDALRQTGPGYTYRMLYNRVVAKVHAKFVNQTPQIEGDRDREIFGAAALASAASVNVLKVDPAGRRVLLNTGFAQGVSRGAQFAVYPAAGADFSDPAGRLAVVELGDPEATETWAAVVSGERAGELEEGMPAVLLGVGIRLRGRVRLDRPGGEFAAAVDDLADYISRSEGDLAARDKWIRLAAAGEDADFQVTIDGDGEFAIRDAAGRPVPNLRPVVRAGEPGASAKIFERLVQLTKYRNVRLIDNTDPASPLARKLTAELGLMQKNRDRQKTFVPLGVPARPLATGERAGLRVTNLSDTALNVVVLDLAPDWSVAQIYPDPGQKDYELLEPGVDNALVFEMEAGLPLDYQEGTDVLKVFATVEGTSFRWLQMSPLDAPPAEIGRSLPTDALEQLLTAFAAPDLRNMKPVVNLSTPKSRFWTTVEVEARVRRATIAHVADPALSLLQSAFDETIAREQSAAKSRSVNGTVFEFSRPELSHPIVNEIAQYCVAVAQNRIDEQSLRSFDRATLDDAGERGIVDTVRYCASMAVGVAREWFNAKIWGDDAKYEAYKQALTAKFGDCDTHYKESLLQYLKFLREGGHVPYRTPVDADDFVVDGLPENAVVGVVGDWATGEPEALEVLRQVRGHDPQVAIHLGDIYYAGTEFEVENYFYRPWTAILDPENSKILSFALPGNHDLYAGGKPFYALLDRLQALNGFDRKMASYFCLRNRYWQLIGLDTALHDRLGAGPTYLEQSELEWLRDKIDNAGDRRTILFSHHQLFSADDQFDGQSCNRRLYDQLAPLLPKIALWQWGHEHNLVVFEPFMNLERGRCVGGSAFPVGNFEMPATAKNADVPVNREVALSRGDAFYTHCYSVIRLDGAAATVSYYEDRDGGRLLFEEKL
;
A
#
# COMPACT_ATOMS: atom_id res chain seq x y z
N MET A 1 -3.06 22.99 -31.57
CA MET A 1 -4.43 23.26 -31.05
C MET A 1 -4.78 24.72 -31.33
N PRO A 2 -6.05 25.11 -31.45
CA PRO A 2 -6.43 26.53 -31.59
C PRO A 2 -6.06 27.33 -30.33
N LYS A 3 -5.81 28.63 -30.49
CA LYS A 3 -5.25 29.50 -29.43
C LYS A 3 -6.24 29.70 -28.27
N ASN A 4 -5.71 29.71 -27.05
CA ASN A 4 -6.47 29.95 -25.82
C ASN A 4 -7.26 31.27 -25.89
N SER A 5 -8.58 31.16 -25.75
CA SER A 5 -9.36 32.21 -25.08
C SER A 5 -9.28 31.96 -23.57
N PRO A 6 -9.38 32.98 -22.70
CA PRO A 6 -9.54 32.74 -21.27
C PRO A 6 -10.80 31.89 -21.00
N PRO A 7 -10.78 31.01 -19.99
CA PRO A 7 -11.92 30.17 -19.67
C PRO A 7 -13.11 31.02 -19.21
N LYS A 8 -14.31 30.64 -19.62
CA LYS A 8 -15.54 31.37 -19.29
C LYS A 8 -16.09 30.89 -17.96
N VAL A 9 -16.65 31.82 -17.19
CA VAL A 9 -17.40 31.51 -15.98
C VAL A 9 -18.90 31.50 -16.32
N PHE A 10 -19.60 30.44 -15.91
CA PHE A 10 -21.06 30.35 -15.92
C PHE A 10 -21.55 30.19 -14.47
N ALA A 11 -22.78 30.64 -14.20
CA ALA A 11 -23.38 30.57 -12.87
C ALA A 11 -24.77 29.94 -12.90
N LEU A 12 -25.06 29.01 -11.99
CA LEU A 12 -26.39 28.49 -11.71
C LEU A 12 -26.79 28.86 -10.28
N LEU A 13 -27.73 29.79 -10.15
CA LEU A 13 -28.13 30.41 -8.88
C LEU A 13 -29.58 30.04 -8.56
N ILE A 14 -29.80 29.41 -7.41
CA ILE A 14 -31.09 28.88 -6.96
C ILE A 14 -31.39 29.45 -5.57
N GLY A 15 -32.50 30.18 -5.43
CA GLY A 15 -32.91 30.79 -4.17
C GLY A 15 -34.39 30.59 -3.88
N ILE A 16 -34.75 30.01 -2.74
CA ILE A 16 -36.13 29.56 -2.47
C ILE A 16 -36.65 30.10 -1.13
N ASP A 17 -37.52 31.12 -1.20
CA ASP A 17 -38.25 31.64 -0.03
C ASP A 17 -39.70 31.10 0.03
N ARG A 18 -40.36 30.95 -1.13
CA ARG A 18 -41.72 30.41 -1.23
C ARG A 18 -41.72 28.90 -1.51
N TYR A 19 -42.03 28.10 -0.49
CA TYR A 19 -42.32 26.67 -0.59
C TYR A 19 -43.82 26.37 -0.71
N SER A 20 -44.18 25.26 -1.36
CA SER A 20 -45.58 24.80 -1.36
C SER A 20 -46.01 24.30 0.02
N GLN A 21 -47.19 24.72 0.45
CA GLN A 21 -47.74 24.45 1.79
C GLN A 21 -48.64 23.19 1.78
N ILE A 22 -48.31 22.20 0.95
CA ILE A 22 -48.97 20.89 0.91
C ILE A 22 -48.28 19.98 1.94
N PRO A 23 -49.01 19.40 2.92
CA PRO A 23 -48.39 18.55 3.94
C PRO A 23 -47.73 17.29 3.38
N LEU A 24 -46.62 16.92 4.02
CA LEU A 24 -46.02 15.58 4.02
C LEU A 24 -46.92 14.60 4.82
N PRO A 25 -46.71 13.27 4.74
CA PRO A 25 -47.63 12.29 5.33
C PRO A 25 -47.73 12.32 6.85
N ASP A 26 -46.73 12.89 7.54
CA ASP A 26 -46.71 13.10 8.99
C ASP A 26 -47.43 14.41 9.42
N GLY A 27 -47.97 15.17 8.46
CA GLY A 27 -48.59 16.47 8.67
C GLY A 27 -47.61 17.65 8.67
N THR A 28 -46.30 17.42 8.54
CA THR A 28 -45.31 18.50 8.45
C THR A 28 -45.28 19.12 7.06
N TYR A 29 -44.72 20.33 6.93
CA TYR A 29 -44.51 21.01 5.65
C TYR A 29 -43.26 21.90 5.74
N TYR A 30 -42.69 22.27 4.60
CA TYR A 30 -41.56 23.20 4.55
C TYR A 30 -42.07 24.65 4.71
N PRO A 31 -41.63 25.39 5.74
CA PRO A 31 -42.06 26.77 5.95
C PRO A 31 -41.53 27.71 4.86
N HIS A 32 -42.01 28.96 4.86
CA HIS A 32 -41.42 30.01 4.04
C HIS A 32 -40.16 30.57 4.70
N LEU A 33 -39.14 30.87 3.88
CA LEU A 33 -37.92 31.58 4.29
C LEU A 33 -38.00 33.06 3.86
N GLY A 34 -37.04 33.89 4.30
CA GLY A 34 -37.08 35.35 4.10
C GLY A 34 -35.81 36.00 3.53
N GLY A 35 -34.95 35.20 2.91
CA GLY A 35 -33.59 35.61 2.51
C GLY A 35 -32.86 34.68 1.55
N CYS A 36 -33.46 33.56 1.15
CA CYS A 36 -32.84 32.62 0.22
C CYS A 36 -32.84 33.13 -1.24
N VAL A 37 -33.85 33.92 -1.63
CA VAL A 37 -33.76 34.67 -2.90
C VAL A 37 -32.72 35.77 -2.79
N ARG A 38 -32.66 36.50 -1.66
CA ARG A 38 -31.67 37.57 -1.43
C ARG A 38 -30.23 37.07 -1.54
N ASP A 39 -29.92 35.92 -0.95
CA ASP A 39 -28.62 35.25 -1.10
C ASP A 39 -28.26 35.05 -2.58
N ALA A 40 -29.17 34.48 -3.37
CA ALA A 40 -28.97 34.24 -4.81
C ALA A 40 -28.82 35.55 -5.62
N GLU A 41 -29.48 36.64 -5.22
CA GLU A 41 -29.31 37.97 -5.84
C GLU A 41 -27.96 38.60 -5.48
N HIS A 42 -27.57 38.63 -4.20
CA HIS A 42 -26.27 39.17 -3.77
C HIS A 42 -25.10 38.42 -4.42
N VAL A 43 -25.24 37.10 -4.61
CA VAL A 43 -24.28 36.28 -5.37
C VAL A 43 -24.27 36.66 -6.86
N ALA A 44 -25.43 36.88 -7.48
CA ALA A 44 -25.51 37.34 -8.87
C ALA A 44 -24.85 38.71 -9.06
N GLU A 45 -25.05 39.65 -8.14
CA GLU A 45 -24.43 40.98 -8.15
C GLU A 45 -22.91 40.91 -7.94
N MET A 46 -22.43 40.08 -7.02
CA MET A 46 -20.99 39.86 -6.80
C MET A 46 -20.31 39.29 -8.05
N LEU A 47 -20.90 38.28 -8.70
CA LEU A 47 -20.36 37.70 -9.94
C LEU A 47 -20.35 38.72 -11.10
N LYS A 48 -21.38 39.57 -11.20
CA LYS A 48 -21.43 40.67 -12.18
C LYS A 48 -20.36 41.73 -11.92
N SER A 49 -20.29 42.24 -10.70
CA SER A 49 -19.43 43.38 -10.32
C SER A 49 -17.95 43.02 -10.26
N ARG A 50 -17.60 41.81 -9.83
CA ARG A 50 -16.21 41.37 -9.60
C ARG A 50 -15.58 40.64 -10.78
N LEU A 51 -16.37 39.85 -11.52
CA LEU A 51 -15.89 39.02 -12.64
C LEU A 51 -16.45 39.47 -14.01
N GLY A 52 -17.34 40.47 -14.04
CA GLY A 52 -17.92 40.99 -15.28
C GLY A 52 -18.90 40.04 -15.98
N LEU A 53 -19.49 39.06 -15.29
CA LEU A 53 -20.37 38.08 -15.94
C LEU A 53 -21.57 38.75 -16.62
N PRO A 54 -21.77 38.58 -17.94
CA PRO A 54 -22.98 39.03 -18.61
C PRO A 54 -24.20 38.18 -18.17
N ASP A 55 -25.40 38.79 -18.18
CA ASP A 55 -26.65 38.09 -17.85
C ASP A 55 -26.86 36.77 -18.61
N GLY A 56 -26.35 36.69 -19.85
CA GLY A 56 -26.39 35.47 -20.66
C GLY A 56 -25.65 34.27 -20.07
N GLN A 57 -24.76 34.44 -19.09
CA GLN A 57 -24.02 33.37 -18.41
C GLN A 57 -24.57 33.03 -17.01
N ILE A 58 -25.56 33.78 -16.52
CA ILE A 58 -26.17 33.58 -15.20
C ILE A 58 -27.57 32.96 -15.36
N PHE A 59 -27.69 31.68 -14.99
CA PHE A 59 -28.95 30.96 -14.94
C PHE A 59 -29.53 31.09 -13.53
N LYS A 60 -30.57 31.91 -13.36
CA LYS A 60 -31.20 32.16 -12.05
C LYS A 60 -32.60 31.55 -11.97
N LEU A 61 -32.83 30.76 -10.91
CA LEU A 61 -34.14 30.21 -10.54
C LEU A 61 -34.51 30.68 -9.12
N THR A 62 -35.58 31.45 -8.98
CA THR A 62 -35.99 32.02 -7.68
C THR A 62 -37.47 31.85 -7.41
N SER A 63 -37.84 31.77 -6.12
CA SER A 63 -39.23 31.75 -5.66
C SER A 63 -39.44 32.76 -4.54
N THR A 64 -39.70 34.00 -4.93
CA THR A 64 -39.99 35.11 -4.01
C THR A 64 -41.45 35.06 -3.59
N ARG A 65 -41.72 35.16 -2.29
CA ARG A 65 -43.09 35.20 -1.75
C ARG A 65 -43.77 36.53 -2.07
N GLY A 66 -44.71 36.51 -3.01
CA GLY A 66 -45.52 37.66 -3.39
C GLY A 66 -46.85 37.77 -2.64
N PRO A 67 -47.72 38.71 -3.07
CA PRO A 67 -49.10 38.81 -2.59
C PRO A 67 -49.88 37.50 -2.75
N ASP A 68 -50.82 37.25 -1.84
CA ASP A 68 -51.67 36.05 -1.80
C ASP A 68 -50.88 34.71 -1.84
N ASP A 69 -49.67 34.70 -1.28
CA ASP A 69 -48.69 33.60 -1.29
C ASP A 69 -48.22 33.11 -2.67
N ARG A 70 -48.52 33.86 -3.73
CA ARG A 70 -48.11 33.50 -5.10
C ARG A 70 -46.64 33.85 -5.31
N PRO A 71 -45.86 33.05 -6.06
CA PRO A 71 -44.51 33.44 -6.41
C PRO A 71 -44.53 34.63 -7.38
N LEU A 72 -43.56 35.53 -7.28
CA LEU A 72 -43.43 36.68 -8.19
C LEU A 72 -42.88 36.28 -9.57
N GLU A 73 -42.11 35.19 -9.63
CA GLU A 73 -41.42 34.75 -10.83
C GLU A 73 -42.31 33.95 -11.80
N PRO A 74 -42.11 34.11 -13.12
CA PRO A 74 -42.83 33.31 -14.10
C PRO A 74 -42.43 31.82 -14.00
N ALA A 75 -43.36 30.91 -14.28
CA ALA A 75 -43.21 29.45 -14.08
C ALA A 75 -41.95 28.79 -14.69
N LYS A 76 -41.29 29.42 -15.68
CA LYS A 76 -40.01 28.96 -16.26
C LYS A 76 -38.77 29.31 -15.43
N ARG A 77 -38.89 30.22 -14.45
CA ARG A 77 -37.85 30.64 -13.49
C ARG A 77 -38.08 30.13 -12.07
N LEU A 78 -39.22 29.47 -11.80
CA LEU A 78 -39.44 28.85 -10.48
C LEU A 78 -38.46 27.69 -10.26
N PRO A 79 -37.86 27.55 -9.07
CA PRO A 79 -36.95 26.47 -8.69
C PRO A 79 -37.73 25.18 -8.38
N THR A 80 -38.48 24.69 -9.36
CA THR A 80 -39.13 23.38 -9.34
C THR A 80 -38.12 22.28 -9.65
N TYR A 81 -38.35 21.05 -9.20
CA TYR A 81 -37.47 19.90 -9.49
C TYR A 81 -37.15 19.79 -10.99
N LYS A 82 -38.17 19.94 -11.84
CA LYS A 82 -38.05 19.91 -13.30
C LYS A 82 -37.18 21.05 -13.85
N ASN A 83 -37.33 22.27 -13.33
CA ASN A 83 -36.56 23.42 -13.79
C ASN A 83 -35.11 23.37 -13.30
N ILE A 84 -34.86 22.88 -12.08
CA ILE A 84 -33.50 22.70 -11.55
C ILE A 84 -32.73 21.67 -12.38
N VAL A 85 -33.28 20.45 -12.55
CA VAL A 85 -32.64 19.40 -13.38
C VAL A 85 -32.42 19.86 -14.83
N ARG A 86 -33.32 20.70 -15.36
CA ARG A 86 -33.12 21.36 -16.65
C ARG A 86 -31.95 22.37 -16.59
N ALA A 87 -31.90 23.24 -15.60
CA ALA A 87 -30.90 24.31 -15.53
C ALA A 87 -29.48 23.76 -15.40
N PHE A 88 -29.26 22.68 -14.65
CA PHE A 88 -28.01 21.92 -14.65
C PHE A 88 -27.62 21.48 -16.07
N ARG A 89 -28.53 20.85 -16.82
CA ARG A 89 -28.28 20.44 -18.22
C ARG A 89 -28.01 21.64 -19.15
N ASP A 90 -28.79 22.70 -19.04
CA ASP A 90 -28.69 23.88 -19.90
C ASP A 90 -27.37 24.65 -19.66
N VAL A 91 -26.79 24.61 -18.44
CA VAL A 91 -25.43 25.15 -18.17
C VAL A 91 -24.33 24.19 -18.62
N THR A 92 -24.41 22.89 -18.30
CA THR A 92 -23.43 21.88 -18.78
C THR A 92 -23.34 21.85 -20.30
N ALA A 93 -24.47 22.02 -21.01
CA ALA A 93 -24.50 22.08 -22.46
C ALA A 93 -23.76 23.31 -23.03
N ARG A 94 -23.88 24.47 -22.37
CA ARG A 94 -23.37 25.77 -22.86
C ARG A 94 -21.92 26.08 -22.49
N ALA A 95 -21.38 25.49 -21.42
CA ALA A 95 -19.96 25.54 -21.09
C ALA A 95 -19.13 24.65 -22.04
N ALA A 96 -17.85 24.98 -22.25
CA ALA A 96 -16.86 24.19 -22.98
C ALA A 96 -15.82 23.59 -22.02
N ALA A 97 -15.05 22.58 -22.45
CA ALA A 97 -13.97 22.01 -21.63
C ALA A 97 -12.98 23.09 -21.19
N GLY A 98 -12.68 23.15 -19.88
CA GLY A 98 -11.89 24.21 -19.24
C GLY A 98 -12.69 25.41 -18.74
N ASP A 99 -13.97 25.57 -19.11
CA ASP A 99 -14.84 26.61 -18.53
C ASP A 99 -15.21 26.28 -17.07
N LEU A 100 -15.48 27.32 -16.29
CA LEU A 100 -15.86 27.23 -14.88
C LEU A 100 -17.38 27.30 -14.71
N VAL A 101 -17.92 26.51 -13.79
CA VAL A 101 -19.35 26.52 -13.42
C VAL A 101 -19.50 26.70 -11.92
N TYR A 102 -19.94 27.89 -11.50
CA TYR A 102 -20.28 28.19 -10.12
C TYR A 102 -21.77 27.92 -9.87
N ILE A 103 -22.09 27.06 -8.91
CA ILE A 103 -23.44 26.62 -8.58
C ILE A 103 -23.72 27.02 -7.14
N HIS A 104 -24.80 27.75 -6.90
CA HIS A 104 -25.20 28.21 -5.58
C HIS A 104 -26.67 27.89 -5.34
N TYR A 105 -26.95 27.19 -4.25
CA TYR A 105 -28.29 26.92 -3.75
C TYR A 105 -28.46 27.53 -2.36
N SER A 106 -29.53 28.28 -2.18
CA SER A 106 -29.99 28.75 -0.86
C SER A 106 -31.46 28.36 -0.69
N GLY A 107 -31.77 27.64 0.39
CA GLY A 107 -33.09 27.05 0.63
C GLY A 107 -33.08 25.91 1.65
N HIS A 108 -34.15 25.11 1.68
CA HIS A 108 -34.27 23.95 2.55
C HIS A 108 -33.51 22.71 2.07
N GLY A 109 -32.84 22.02 3.01
CA GLY A 109 -32.48 20.60 2.89
C GLY A 109 -33.61 19.70 3.40
N GLY A 110 -33.68 18.46 2.89
CA GLY A 110 -34.71 17.48 3.27
C GLY A 110 -34.27 16.02 3.10
N ARG A 111 -34.66 15.17 4.06
CA ARG A 111 -34.30 13.74 4.12
C ARG A 111 -35.47 12.90 3.64
N SER A 112 -35.20 11.87 2.85
CA SER A 112 -36.25 10.93 2.43
C SER A 112 -35.74 9.50 2.33
N ALA A 113 -36.66 8.53 2.37
CA ALA A 113 -36.33 7.12 2.15
C ALA A 113 -35.64 6.94 0.78
N THR A 114 -34.56 6.16 0.72
CA THR A 114 -33.73 6.06 -0.48
C THR A 114 -34.47 5.44 -1.67
N MET A 115 -34.18 5.93 -2.88
CA MET A 115 -34.59 5.22 -4.11
C MET A 115 -33.64 4.08 -4.48
N PHE A 116 -32.51 3.95 -3.79
CA PHE A 116 -31.34 3.16 -4.18
C PHE A 116 -30.88 2.19 -3.08
N PRO A 117 -31.73 1.24 -2.64
CA PRO A 117 -31.37 0.26 -1.60
C PRO A 117 -30.20 -0.67 -1.99
N GLU A 118 -29.86 -0.76 -3.28
CA GLU A 118 -28.66 -1.41 -3.81
C GLU A 118 -27.36 -0.61 -3.61
N LEU A 119 -27.45 0.66 -3.22
CA LEU A 119 -26.33 1.51 -2.79
C LEU A 119 -26.31 1.70 -1.27
N LYS A 120 -27.49 1.98 -0.67
CA LYS A 120 -27.61 2.47 0.72
C LYS A 120 -28.35 1.52 1.68
N GLY A 121 -28.65 0.30 1.26
CA GLY A 121 -29.41 -0.67 2.04
C GLY A 121 -30.93 -0.38 2.08
N ARG A 122 -31.71 -1.37 2.54
CA ARG A 122 -33.19 -1.34 2.49
C ARG A 122 -33.85 -0.29 3.38
N THR A 123 -33.11 0.25 4.35
CA THR A 123 -33.51 1.30 5.29
C THR A 123 -32.75 2.61 5.09
N GLY A 124 -31.94 2.71 4.02
CA GLY A 124 -31.13 3.89 3.73
C GLY A 124 -31.94 5.14 3.43
N LEU A 125 -31.29 6.30 3.59
CA LEU A 125 -31.87 7.62 3.33
C LEU A 125 -31.10 8.34 2.22
N ASP A 126 -31.79 9.20 1.48
CA ASP A 126 -31.18 10.18 0.58
C ASP A 126 -31.26 11.58 1.24
N GLU A 127 -30.12 12.28 1.30
CA GLU A 127 -30.11 13.73 1.45
C GLU A 127 -30.63 14.37 0.17
N SER A 128 -31.21 15.55 0.26
CA SER A 128 -31.78 16.23 -0.90
C SER A 128 -31.86 17.74 -0.75
N LEU A 129 -31.70 18.43 -1.88
CA LEU A 129 -32.21 19.79 -2.03
C LEU A 129 -33.73 19.74 -2.18
N VAL A 130 -34.44 20.66 -1.54
CA VAL A 130 -35.90 20.73 -1.57
C VAL A 130 -36.34 21.80 -2.58
N PRO A 131 -36.97 21.44 -3.70
CA PRO A 131 -37.50 22.41 -4.68
C PRO A 131 -38.83 23.01 -4.21
N CYS A 132 -39.25 24.13 -4.82
CA CYS A 132 -40.46 24.83 -4.36
C CYS A 132 -41.77 24.08 -4.59
N ASP A 133 -41.78 23.11 -5.53
CA ASP A 133 -42.92 22.23 -5.86
C ASP A 133 -42.98 20.95 -5.01
N ILE A 134 -42.26 20.89 -3.88
CA ILE A 134 -42.36 19.75 -2.95
C ILE A 134 -43.80 19.55 -2.46
N GLY A 135 -44.28 18.30 -2.50
CA GLY A 135 -45.67 17.94 -2.19
C GLY A 135 -46.66 18.10 -3.35
N GLU A 136 -46.32 18.85 -4.41
CA GLU A 136 -47.20 19.02 -5.58
C GLU A 136 -47.16 17.82 -6.53
N ALA A 137 -48.23 17.67 -7.33
CA ALA A 137 -48.39 16.56 -8.27
C ALA A 137 -47.35 16.61 -9.40
N GLY A 138 -46.25 15.88 -9.23
CA GLY A 138 -45.12 15.87 -10.16
C GLY A 138 -43.93 16.74 -9.73
N GLY A 139 -43.93 17.27 -8.51
CA GLY A 139 -42.74 17.75 -7.82
C GLY A 139 -41.96 16.63 -7.14
N GLY A 140 -40.96 16.99 -6.33
CA GLY A 140 -40.16 16.03 -5.56
C GLY A 140 -38.76 16.54 -5.21
N TYR A 141 -38.05 15.79 -4.37
CA TYR A 141 -36.66 16.05 -3.98
C TYR A 141 -35.67 15.91 -5.14
N LEU A 142 -34.59 16.70 -5.14
CA LEU A 142 -33.38 16.41 -5.93
C LEU A 142 -32.35 15.75 -5.01
N ARG A 143 -32.11 14.46 -5.22
CA ARG A 143 -31.36 13.59 -4.30
C ARG A 143 -29.85 13.67 -4.51
N ASP A 144 -29.09 13.35 -3.46
CA ASP A 144 -27.63 13.21 -3.49
C ASP A 144 -27.10 12.35 -4.67
N VAL A 145 -27.65 11.16 -4.91
CA VAL A 145 -27.31 10.28 -6.04
C VAL A 145 -27.61 10.94 -7.41
N GLU A 146 -28.66 11.77 -7.48
CA GLU A 146 -28.98 12.52 -8.71
C GLU A 146 -28.01 13.69 -8.92
N LEU A 147 -27.62 14.39 -7.85
CA LEU A 147 -26.65 15.48 -7.92
C LEU A 147 -25.25 14.97 -8.27
N ALA A 148 -24.83 13.83 -7.72
CA ALA A 148 -23.57 13.16 -8.08
C ALA A 148 -23.48 12.88 -9.59
N CYS A 149 -24.55 12.34 -10.20
CA CYS A 149 -24.62 12.11 -11.65
C CYS A 149 -24.54 13.43 -12.46
N LEU A 150 -25.19 14.50 -12.01
CA LEU A 150 -25.12 15.82 -12.65
C LEU A 150 -23.70 16.43 -12.57
N LEU A 151 -23.03 16.34 -11.42
CA LEU A 151 -21.66 16.81 -11.23
C LEU A 151 -20.65 15.97 -12.03
N LYS A 152 -20.80 14.64 -12.04
CA LYS A 152 -20.03 13.72 -12.89
C LYS A 152 -20.12 14.11 -14.37
N THR A 153 -21.32 14.37 -14.87
CA THR A 153 -21.55 14.81 -16.26
C THR A 153 -20.82 16.13 -16.58
N MET A 154 -20.65 17.03 -15.60
CA MET A 154 -19.84 18.25 -15.76
C MET A 154 -18.33 17.95 -15.78
N ALA A 155 -17.85 17.10 -14.88
CA ALA A 155 -16.44 16.75 -14.78
C ALA A 155 -15.93 15.88 -15.94
N GLU A 156 -16.75 14.97 -16.46
CA GLU A 156 -16.46 14.21 -17.70
C GLU A 156 -16.30 15.15 -18.91
N LYS A 157 -17.03 16.27 -18.94
CA LYS A 157 -16.86 17.34 -19.92
C LYS A 157 -15.66 18.26 -19.61
N LYS A 158 -14.88 17.96 -18.57
CA LYS A 158 -13.74 18.74 -18.08
C LYS A 158 -14.10 20.18 -17.70
N LEU A 159 -15.25 20.35 -17.04
CA LEU A 159 -15.65 21.64 -16.44
C LEU A 159 -15.09 21.74 -15.02
N LEU A 160 -14.65 22.95 -14.64
CA LEU A 160 -14.20 23.24 -13.27
C LEU A 160 -15.41 23.69 -12.45
N VAL A 161 -15.92 22.82 -11.58
CA VAL A 161 -17.18 23.06 -10.86
C VAL A 161 -16.91 23.57 -9.45
N THR A 162 -17.73 24.51 -8.98
CA THR A 162 -17.76 24.96 -7.59
C THR A 162 -19.21 24.97 -7.12
N LEU A 163 -19.57 24.09 -6.19
CA LEU A 163 -20.91 23.95 -5.63
C LEU A 163 -20.96 24.53 -4.21
N VAL A 164 -21.95 25.39 -3.95
CA VAL A 164 -22.19 26.01 -2.65
C VAL A 164 -23.64 25.74 -2.22
N LEU A 165 -23.83 25.12 -1.06
CA LEU A 165 -25.14 24.79 -0.49
C LEU A 165 -25.36 25.53 0.85
N ASP A 166 -26.15 26.61 0.81
CA ASP A 166 -26.64 27.34 1.98
C ASP A 166 -28.01 26.82 2.42
N SER A 167 -27.98 25.62 2.99
CA SER A 167 -29.13 24.83 3.46
C SER A 167 -28.73 24.00 4.68
N CYS A 168 -29.68 23.63 5.55
CA CYS A 168 -29.40 22.62 6.56
C CYS A 168 -29.08 21.28 5.89
N HIS A 169 -28.25 20.46 6.55
CA HIS A 169 -28.35 19.01 6.38
C HIS A 169 -29.63 18.51 7.06
N SER A 170 -30.16 17.37 6.62
CA SER A 170 -31.58 17.09 6.83
C SER A 170 -31.93 16.41 8.16
N GLY A 171 -31.30 16.80 9.26
CA GLY A 171 -31.72 16.37 10.60
C GLY A 171 -30.85 16.88 11.74
N GLY A 172 -31.43 16.89 12.95
CA GLY A 172 -30.78 17.37 14.17
C GLY A 172 -31.45 18.63 14.71
N ALA A 173 -32.02 18.56 15.91
CA ALA A 173 -32.69 19.69 16.57
C ALA A 173 -31.78 20.35 17.62
N THR A 174 -30.71 21.00 17.17
CA THR A 174 -29.84 21.80 18.05
C THR A 174 -30.49 23.16 18.39
N ARG A 175 -30.22 23.71 19.57
CA ARG A 175 -30.69 25.06 19.94
C ARG A 175 -29.81 26.11 19.25
N GLY A 176 -30.40 26.89 18.34
CA GLY A 176 -29.72 27.98 17.62
C GLY A 176 -29.63 29.29 18.42
N GLU A 177 -28.93 30.28 17.84
CA GLU A 177 -28.83 31.64 18.36
C GLU A 177 -30.21 32.34 18.37
N ALA A 178 -30.44 33.24 19.34
CA ALA A 178 -31.71 33.95 19.47
C ALA A 178 -31.98 34.86 18.26
N GLY A 179 -32.98 34.49 17.44
CA GLY A 179 -33.35 35.20 16.20
C GLY A 179 -32.91 34.50 14.91
N ALA A 180 -32.13 33.42 14.99
CA ALA A 180 -31.88 32.54 13.85
C ALA A 180 -33.13 31.73 13.49
N VAL A 181 -33.32 31.43 12.19
CA VAL A 181 -34.31 30.45 11.70
C VAL A 181 -33.56 29.36 10.93
N PRO A 182 -33.85 28.07 11.18
CA PRO A 182 -33.16 26.97 10.51
C PRO A 182 -33.65 26.76 9.06
N ARG A 183 -32.72 26.49 8.15
CA ARG A 183 -32.98 26.16 6.75
C ARG A 183 -33.24 24.66 6.53
N GLY A 184 -34.09 24.06 7.37
CA GLY A 184 -34.49 22.65 7.31
C GLY A 184 -35.68 22.32 8.21
N ILE A 185 -36.17 21.08 8.12
CA ILE A 185 -37.16 20.50 9.05
C ILE A 185 -36.61 19.19 9.63
N ALA A 186 -37.09 18.78 10.80
CA ALA A 186 -36.58 17.61 11.52
C ALA A 186 -37.24 16.27 11.11
N SER A 187 -38.24 16.29 10.23
CA SER A 187 -38.95 15.11 9.74
C SER A 187 -38.25 14.45 8.53
N ILE A 188 -38.51 13.16 8.35
CA ILE A 188 -37.97 12.34 7.25
C ILE A 188 -39.15 11.87 6.40
N ASP A 189 -39.14 12.16 5.10
CA ASP A 189 -40.20 11.68 4.19
C ASP A 189 -40.00 10.20 3.86
N THR A 190 -40.76 9.34 4.56
CA THR A 190 -40.71 7.89 4.41
C THR A 190 -41.56 7.35 3.25
N ARG A 191 -42.10 8.20 2.36
CA ARG A 191 -42.86 7.73 1.19
C ARG A 191 -41.99 6.85 0.28
N PRO A 192 -42.53 5.72 -0.22
CA PRO A 192 -41.99 5.07 -1.41
C PRO A 192 -41.90 6.10 -2.54
N PRO A 193 -40.77 6.19 -3.28
CA PRO A 193 -40.57 7.24 -4.28
C PRO A 193 -41.59 7.14 -5.42
N GLN A 194 -42.55 8.07 -5.44
CA GLN A 194 -43.71 8.02 -6.33
C GLN A 194 -43.39 8.37 -7.80
N ARG A 195 -42.11 8.61 -8.14
CA ARG A 195 -41.69 9.15 -9.44
C ARG A 195 -40.37 8.53 -9.90
N ARG A 196 -40.23 8.34 -11.22
CA ARG A 196 -38.92 8.13 -11.87
C ARG A 196 -38.15 9.45 -11.91
N SER A 197 -36.84 9.38 -11.65
CA SER A 197 -35.89 10.50 -11.81
C SER A 197 -35.99 11.15 -13.20
N LEU A 198 -35.79 12.48 -13.26
CA LEU A 198 -35.58 13.22 -14.51
C LEU A 198 -34.10 13.34 -14.91
N VAL A 199 -33.15 12.97 -14.03
CA VAL A 199 -31.70 13.02 -14.30
C VAL A 199 -31.27 11.83 -15.16
N ALA A 200 -31.50 10.60 -14.71
CA ALA A 200 -31.24 9.40 -15.51
C ALA A 200 -32.11 8.21 -15.05
N SER A 201 -31.95 7.05 -15.69
CA SER A 201 -32.60 5.82 -15.21
C SER A 201 -31.97 5.37 -13.88
N ARG A 202 -32.71 4.67 -13.01
CA ARG A 202 -32.14 4.14 -11.75
C ARG A 202 -30.91 3.25 -11.99
N LYS A 203 -30.90 2.44 -13.06
CA LYS A 203 -29.72 1.64 -13.45
C LYS A 203 -28.52 2.53 -13.80
N THR A 204 -28.75 3.63 -14.52
CA THR A 204 -27.71 4.61 -14.87
C THR A 204 -27.18 5.31 -13.63
N LEU A 205 -28.05 5.87 -12.80
CA LEU A 205 -27.68 6.55 -11.55
C LEU A 205 -26.89 5.62 -10.60
N THR A 206 -27.30 4.36 -10.48
CA THR A 206 -26.60 3.35 -9.69
C THR A 206 -25.20 3.07 -10.24
N ALA A 207 -25.08 2.87 -11.56
CA ALA A 207 -23.79 2.61 -12.21
C ALA A 207 -22.85 3.82 -12.18
N ASP A 208 -23.37 5.04 -12.37
CA ASP A 208 -22.60 6.28 -12.23
C ASP A 208 -22.08 6.43 -10.80
N PHE A 209 -22.95 6.27 -9.80
CA PHE A 209 -22.56 6.34 -8.39
C PHE A 209 -21.53 5.25 -8.03
N GLN A 210 -21.64 4.05 -8.61
CA GLN A 210 -20.68 2.95 -8.45
C GLN A 210 -19.36 3.14 -9.24
N SER A 211 -19.25 4.11 -10.13
CA SER A 211 -18.05 4.30 -10.98
C SER A 211 -17.02 5.30 -10.42
N PHE A 212 -17.35 6.02 -9.34
CA PHE A 212 -16.38 6.81 -8.57
C PHE A 212 -15.32 5.90 -7.89
N PRO A 213 -14.18 6.42 -7.41
CA PRO A 213 -13.24 5.66 -6.57
C PRO A 213 -13.92 5.03 -5.34
N GLU A 214 -13.45 3.88 -4.83
CA GLU A 214 -14.09 3.25 -3.66
C GLU A 214 -13.93 4.07 -2.37
N ALA A 215 -12.82 4.82 -2.23
CA ALA A 215 -12.62 5.77 -1.15
C ALA A 215 -13.65 6.94 -1.17
N ALA A 216 -14.26 7.23 -2.33
CA ALA A 216 -15.37 8.18 -2.45
C ALA A 216 -16.76 7.54 -2.27
N ARG A 217 -16.85 6.22 -2.04
CA ARG A 217 -18.11 5.46 -1.96
C ARG A 217 -18.34 4.76 -0.63
N ASN A 218 -17.30 4.24 0.02
CA ASN A 218 -17.42 3.25 1.10
C ASN A 218 -17.84 3.81 2.47
N PHE A 219 -18.43 5.01 2.52
CA PHE A 219 -18.99 5.59 3.74
C PHE A 219 -20.30 4.85 4.10
N ALA A 220 -20.18 3.84 4.95
CA ALA A 220 -21.26 3.34 5.81
C ALA A 220 -21.89 4.52 6.60
N PRO A 221 -23.15 4.43 7.08
CA PRO A 221 -24.11 5.54 7.02
C PRO A 221 -23.90 6.70 8.02
N ALA A 222 -22.80 7.42 7.88
CA ALA A 222 -22.67 8.80 8.34
C ALA A 222 -23.83 9.62 7.77
N LYS A 223 -24.62 10.25 8.65
CA LYS A 223 -25.92 10.85 8.32
C LYS A 223 -25.75 12.23 7.67
N GLY A 224 -25.14 12.31 6.49
CA GLY A 224 -24.83 13.57 5.81
C GLY A 224 -24.81 13.49 4.29
N TRP A 225 -24.35 14.57 3.64
CA TRP A 225 -24.18 14.67 2.18
C TRP A 225 -23.04 13.74 1.72
N ASN A 226 -23.33 12.44 1.63
CA ASN A 226 -22.45 11.42 1.04
C ASN A 226 -22.49 11.57 -0.50
N LEU A 227 -21.88 12.65 -0.97
CA LEU A 227 -21.87 13.11 -2.35
C LEU A 227 -20.48 12.86 -2.96
N PRO A 228 -20.27 11.77 -3.70
CA PRO A 228 -18.97 11.53 -4.33
C PRO A 228 -18.65 12.64 -5.33
N LEU A 229 -17.52 13.32 -5.09
CA LEU A 229 -17.08 14.45 -5.90
C LEU A 229 -16.07 14.01 -6.97
N PRO A 230 -16.23 14.42 -8.23
CA PRO A 230 -15.16 14.34 -9.22
C PRO A 230 -14.00 15.29 -8.86
N GLU A 231 -12.78 14.91 -9.20
CA GLU A 231 -11.53 15.67 -8.95
C GLU A 231 -11.60 17.16 -9.27
N ASN A 232 -12.29 17.56 -10.35
CA ASN A 232 -12.41 18.95 -10.79
C ASN A 232 -13.48 19.78 -10.03
N CYS A 233 -14.03 19.27 -8.93
CA CYS A 233 -15.11 19.90 -8.17
C CYS A 233 -14.65 20.43 -6.81
N VAL A 234 -15.10 21.64 -6.45
CA VAL A 234 -15.09 22.15 -5.06
C VAL A 234 -16.53 22.12 -4.55
N PHE A 235 -16.72 21.65 -3.32
CA PHE A 235 -18.01 21.66 -2.63
C PHE A 235 -17.88 22.42 -1.31
N ILE A 236 -18.81 23.33 -1.02
CA ILE A 236 -18.93 24.04 0.26
C ILE A 236 -20.37 23.88 0.79
N ALA A 237 -20.52 23.43 2.04
CA ALA A 237 -21.79 23.32 2.75
C ALA A 237 -21.82 24.23 3.98
N ALA A 238 -23.01 24.71 4.35
CA ALA A 238 -23.17 25.73 5.40
C ALA A 238 -22.99 25.24 6.84
N CYS A 239 -23.15 23.95 7.10
CA CYS A 239 -23.15 23.32 8.42
C CYS A 239 -22.76 21.85 8.29
N ARG A 240 -22.54 21.14 9.40
CA ARG A 240 -22.46 19.66 9.40
C ARG A 240 -23.82 18.99 9.22
N ALA A 241 -23.74 17.70 8.94
CA ALA A 241 -24.77 16.66 8.92
C ALA A 241 -25.81 16.61 10.06
N ASN A 242 -25.45 17.16 11.22
CA ASN A 242 -26.23 17.16 12.47
C ASN A 242 -26.43 18.58 13.06
N GLU A 243 -26.05 19.61 12.31
CA GLU A 243 -26.11 21.02 12.66
C GLU A 243 -27.18 21.76 11.81
N LEU A 244 -27.44 23.03 12.15
CA LEU A 244 -28.46 23.84 11.48
C LEU A 244 -27.87 25.09 10.81
N ALA A 245 -27.95 25.16 9.48
CA ALA A 245 -27.67 26.37 8.72
C ALA A 245 -28.70 27.47 9.09
N SER A 246 -28.17 28.58 9.59
CA SER A 246 -28.98 29.68 10.16
C SER A 246 -29.22 30.81 9.17
N GLU A 247 -30.48 31.25 9.07
CA GLU A 247 -30.86 32.53 8.48
C GLU A 247 -30.87 33.61 9.56
N TYR A 248 -30.07 34.67 9.41
CA TYR A 248 -29.89 35.73 10.42
C TYR A 248 -29.98 37.14 9.82
N ALA A 249 -30.41 38.13 10.62
CA ALA A 249 -30.53 39.54 10.23
C ALA A 249 -29.28 40.35 10.61
N PHE A 250 -28.22 40.25 9.81
CA PHE A 250 -26.89 40.82 10.13
C PHE A 250 -26.94 42.34 10.33
N ASP A 251 -27.57 43.06 9.39
CA ASP A 251 -27.68 44.53 9.42
C ASP A 251 -28.94 45.03 10.15
N GLY A 252 -29.57 44.17 10.97
CA GLY A 252 -30.76 44.51 11.77
C GLY A 252 -32.05 44.77 10.97
N LYS A 253 -32.05 44.55 9.65
CA LYS A 253 -33.20 44.78 8.75
C LYS A 253 -33.47 43.61 7.81
N GLU A 254 -32.42 43.15 7.13
CA GLU A 254 -32.51 42.16 6.06
C GLU A 254 -31.84 40.85 6.46
N ARG A 255 -32.37 39.72 5.97
CA ARG A 255 -31.96 38.37 6.38
C ARG A 255 -31.17 37.67 5.28
N ASN A 256 -30.10 36.98 5.68
CA ASN A 256 -29.25 36.20 4.78
C ASN A 256 -28.85 34.88 5.44
N GLY A 257 -28.37 33.93 4.62
CA GLY A 257 -27.73 32.72 5.12
C GLY A 257 -26.36 33.03 5.72
N ALA A 258 -26.05 32.41 6.86
CA ALA A 258 -24.79 32.64 7.55
C ALA A 258 -23.55 32.24 6.72
N LEU A 259 -23.66 31.19 5.89
CA LEU A 259 -22.59 30.84 4.95
C LEU A 259 -22.47 31.91 3.86
N THR A 260 -23.57 32.24 3.18
CA THR A 260 -23.55 33.15 2.02
C THR A 260 -23.11 34.56 2.40
N TYR A 261 -23.58 35.08 3.53
CA TYR A 261 -23.18 36.40 4.03
C TYR A 261 -21.66 36.49 4.25
N TRP A 262 -21.08 35.54 4.99
CA TRP A 262 -19.64 35.53 5.27
C TRP A 262 -18.79 35.11 4.08
N MET A 263 -19.28 34.25 3.18
CA MET A 263 -18.61 33.94 1.93
C MET A 263 -18.54 35.16 1.01
N LEU A 264 -19.60 35.96 0.92
CA LEU A 264 -19.60 37.21 0.16
C LEU A 264 -18.69 38.28 0.79
N ASP A 265 -18.67 38.39 2.12
CA ASP A 265 -17.73 39.28 2.82
C ASP A 265 -16.28 38.91 2.53
N ALA A 266 -15.92 37.64 2.73
CA ALA A 266 -14.57 37.15 2.45
C ALA A 266 -14.21 37.26 0.95
N LEU A 267 -15.12 36.94 0.02
CA LEU A 267 -14.90 37.09 -1.42
C LEU A 267 -14.63 38.55 -1.83
N ARG A 268 -15.24 39.55 -1.19
CA ARG A 268 -14.94 40.97 -1.45
C ARG A 268 -13.51 41.35 -1.07
N GLN A 269 -12.87 40.55 -0.22
CA GLN A 269 -11.55 40.80 0.38
C GLN A 269 -10.43 39.94 -0.25
N THR A 270 -10.75 38.96 -1.10
CA THR A 270 -9.73 38.16 -1.82
C THR A 270 -9.33 38.77 -3.18
N GLY A 271 -8.22 38.30 -3.74
CA GLY A 271 -7.74 38.63 -5.09
C GLY A 271 -7.14 37.40 -5.79
N PRO A 272 -6.34 37.59 -6.86
CA PRO A 272 -5.51 36.53 -7.43
C PRO A 272 -4.60 35.90 -6.37
N GLY A 273 -4.25 34.62 -6.54
CA GLY A 273 -3.40 33.87 -5.61
C GLY A 273 -4.11 33.37 -4.34
N TYR A 274 -5.43 33.56 -4.22
CA TYR A 274 -6.23 32.98 -3.13
C TYR A 274 -6.87 31.66 -3.56
N THR A 275 -6.79 30.62 -2.73
CA THR A 275 -7.46 29.32 -2.95
C THR A 275 -8.83 29.22 -2.29
N TYR A 276 -9.64 28.23 -2.68
CA TYR A 276 -10.89 27.94 -1.99
C TYR A 276 -10.68 27.55 -0.52
N ARG A 277 -9.55 26.93 -0.15
CA ARG A 277 -9.14 26.66 1.23
C ARG A 277 -8.89 27.97 2.01
N MET A 278 -8.20 28.95 1.41
CA MET A 278 -7.98 30.26 2.04
C MET A 278 -9.30 31.03 2.26
N LEU A 279 -10.22 30.96 1.28
CA LEU A 279 -11.57 31.50 1.44
C LEU A 279 -12.32 30.81 2.58
N TYR A 280 -12.32 29.48 2.61
CA TYR A 280 -12.98 28.68 3.63
C TYR A 280 -12.43 28.96 5.03
N ASN A 281 -11.11 29.06 5.21
CA ASN A 281 -10.49 29.40 6.51
C ASN A 281 -11.05 30.71 7.09
N ARG A 282 -11.24 31.74 6.26
CA ARG A 282 -11.81 33.03 6.66
C ARG A 282 -13.33 32.95 6.91
N VAL A 283 -14.05 32.15 6.13
CA VAL A 283 -15.49 31.90 6.32
C VAL A 283 -15.77 31.14 7.62
N VAL A 284 -15.02 30.06 7.89
CA VAL A 284 -15.15 29.27 9.14
C VAL A 284 -14.87 30.13 10.36
N ALA A 285 -13.80 30.93 10.36
CA ALA A 285 -13.49 31.84 11.46
C ALA A 285 -14.66 32.81 11.75
N LYS A 286 -15.17 33.49 10.71
CA LYS A 286 -16.28 34.44 10.81
C LYS A 286 -17.63 33.80 11.19
N VAL A 287 -17.90 32.59 10.72
CA VAL A 287 -19.10 31.83 11.13
C VAL A 287 -18.96 31.40 12.60
N HIS A 288 -17.86 30.74 12.97
CA HIS A 288 -17.63 30.23 14.33
C HIS A 288 -17.61 31.33 15.39
N ALA A 289 -17.07 32.51 15.07
CA ALA A 289 -17.06 33.69 15.94
C ALA A 289 -18.45 34.20 16.37
N LYS A 290 -19.54 33.71 15.73
CA LYS A 290 -20.92 34.04 16.07
C LYS A 290 -21.82 32.81 16.23
N PHE A 291 -21.87 31.94 15.23
CA PHE A 291 -22.71 30.75 15.17
C PHE A 291 -21.90 29.52 15.56
N VAL A 292 -21.54 29.39 16.85
CA VAL A 292 -20.69 28.31 17.38
C VAL A 292 -21.23 26.90 17.03
N ASN A 293 -22.56 26.75 16.92
CA ASN A 293 -23.22 25.49 16.55
C ASN A 293 -23.42 25.30 15.02
N GLN A 294 -22.67 26.04 14.19
CA GLN A 294 -22.69 25.94 12.73
C GLN A 294 -21.26 25.94 12.19
N THR A 295 -20.82 24.78 11.70
CA THR A 295 -19.48 24.52 11.17
C THR A 295 -19.59 24.35 9.65
N PRO A 296 -19.20 25.35 8.83
CA PRO A 296 -19.12 25.16 7.38
C PRO A 296 -18.22 23.98 7.04
N GLN A 297 -18.49 23.29 5.93
CA GLN A 297 -17.69 22.17 5.43
C GLN A 297 -17.15 22.50 4.04
N ILE A 298 -15.98 21.99 3.70
CA ILE A 298 -15.42 22.07 2.33
C ILE A 298 -14.82 20.74 1.91
N GLU A 299 -15.11 20.33 0.68
CA GLU A 299 -14.62 19.08 0.09
C GLU A 299 -14.13 19.27 -1.36
N GLY A 300 -13.25 18.39 -1.82
CA GLY A 300 -12.75 18.33 -3.21
C GLY A 300 -11.50 19.17 -3.47
N ASP A 301 -11.48 19.89 -4.60
CA ASP A 301 -10.33 20.64 -5.17
C ASP A 301 -9.99 21.95 -4.41
N ARG A 302 -9.74 21.81 -3.11
CA ARG A 302 -9.70 22.91 -2.13
C ARG A 302 -8.57 23.90 -2.36
N ASP A 303 -7.46 23.44 -2.92
CA ASP A 303 -6.27 24.27 -3.15
C ASP A 303 -6.23 24.90 -4.56
N ARG A 304 -7.30 24.76 -5.35
CA ARG A 304 -7.52 25.56 -6.57
C ARG A 304 -7.79 27.02 -6.25
N GLU A 305 -7.27 27.91 -7.09
CA GLU A 305 -7.52 29.34 -7.08
C GLU A 305 -9.03 29.67 -7.24
N ILE A 306 -9.51 30.67 -6.50
CA ILE A 306 -10.91 31.11 -6.54
C ILE A 306 -11.24 31.68 -7.94
N PHE A 307 -12.20 31.04 -8.62
CA PHE A 307 -12.52 31.26 -10.04
C PHE A 307 -11.34 31.05 -11.03
N GLY A 308 -10.24 30.43 -10.59
CA GLY A 308 -9.10 30.05 -11.41
C GLY A 308 -9.07 28.55 -11.74
N ALA A 309 -8.03 28.15 -12.47
CA ALA A 309 -7.78 26.76 -12.89
C ALA A 309 -6.47 26.18 -12.32
N ALA A 310 -5.66 27.01 -11.66
CA ALA A 310 -4.41 26.57 -11.04
C ALA A 310 -4.66 26.07 -9.61
N ALA A 311 -4.11 24.90 -9.27
CA ALA A 311 -3.82 24.57 -7.88
C ALA A 311 -2.63 25.41 -7.39
N LEU A 312 -2.69 25.91 -6.16
CA LEU A 312 -1.64 26.70 -5.55
C LEU A 312 -1.14 26.00 -4.27
N ALA A 313 0.18 25.90 -4.12
CA ALA A 313 0.79 25.23 -2.98
C ALA A 313 0.35 25.87 -1.64
N SER A 314 -0.33 25.09 -0.81
CA SER A 314 -0.77 25.49 0.53
C SER A 314 0.14 24.87 1.58
N ALA A 315 0.84 25.69 2.37
CA ALA A 315 1.68 25.18 3.46
C ALA A 315 0.85 24.58 4.61
N ALA A 316 1.40 23.55 5.23
CA ALA A 316 0.84 22.95 6.43
C ALA A 316 0.83 23.96 7.59
N SER A 317 -0.36 24.40 7.98
CA SER A 317 -0.58 25.55 8.86
C SER A 317 -1.91 25.41 9.62
N VAL A 318 -2.03 26.11 10.74
CA VAL A 318 -3.26 26.19 11.55
C VAL A 318 -3.94 27.53 11.34
N ASN A 319 -5.27 27.57 11.44
CA ASN A 319 -6.06 28.76 11.12
C ASN A 319 -6.17 29.74 12.31
N VAL A 320 -6.03 31.05 12.06
CA VAL A 320 -6.43 32.11 12.99
C VAL A 320 -7.94 32.26 12.97
N LEU A 321 -8.59 31.79 14.04
CA LEU A 321 -10.04 31.79 14.20
C LEU A 321 -10.59 33.11 14.74
N LYS A 322 -9.79 33.84 15.52
CA LYS A 322 -10.18 35.12 16.14
C LYS A 322 -8.96 35.96 16.45
N VAL A 323 -9.10 37.29 16.35
CA VAL A 323 -8.10 38.25 16.80
C VAL A 323 -8.67 39.09 17.95
N ASP A 324 -7.88 39.30 18.99
CA ASP A 324 -8.17 40.21 20.11
C ASP A 324 -7.04 41.26 20.18
N PRO A 325 -7.18 42.40 19.48
CA PRO A 325 -6.17 43.45 19.46
C PRO A 325 -5.95 44.10 20.83
N ALA A 326 -7.00 44.18 21.65
CA ALA A 326 -6.93 44.77 22.99
C ALA A 326 -6.14 43.88 23.96
N GLY A 327 -6.34 42.56 23.88
CA GLY A 327 -5.56 41.55 24.60
C GLY A 327 -4.22 41.18 23.95
N ARG A 328 -3.86 41.77 22.79
CA ARG A 328 -2.68 41.43 21.96
C ARG A 328 -2.51 39.92 21.75
N ARG A 329 -3.58 39.23 21.33
CA ARG A 329 -3.61 37.77 21.20
C ARG A 329 -4.52 37.29 20.07
N VAL A 330 -4.31 36.06 19.63
CA VAL A 330 -5.13 35.37 18.62
C VAL A 330 -5.62 34.03 19.14
N LEU A 331 -6.73 33.53 18.61
CA LEU A 331 -7.21 32.17 18.81
C LEU A 331 -6.81 31.33 17.59
N LEU A 332 -6.07 30.25 17.81
CA LEU A 332 -5.65 29.32 16.76
C LEU A 332 -6.46 28.02 16.84
N ASN A 333 -6.80 27.42 15.69
CA ASN A 333 -7.33 26.06 15.59
C ASN A 333 -6.22 25.02 15.84
N THR A 334 -5.69 24.99 17.06
CA THR A 334 -4.75 23.96 17.52
C THR A 334 -4.86 23.73 19.02
N GLY A 335 -4.76 22.49 19.47
CA GLY A 335 -4.82 22.10 20.88
C GLY A 335 -4.20 20.74 21.16
N PHE A 336 -4.43 20.18 22.34
CA PHE A 336 -3.85 18.90 22.77
C PHE A 336 -4.10 17.73 21.81
N ALA A 337 -5.22 17.71 21.08
CA ALA A 337 -5.52 16.71 20.07
C ALA A 337 -4.49 16.69 18.93
N GLN A 338 -3.86 17.83 18.61
CA GLN A 338 -2.77 17.91 17.62
C GLN A 338 -1.38 17.90 18.27
N GLY A 339 -1.27 17.63 19.57
CA GLY A 339 0.02 17.46 20.26
C GLY A 339 0.78 18.74 20.61
N VAL A 340 0.19 19.93 20.51
CA VAL A 340 0.84 21.18 20.94
C VAL A 340 0.87 21.33 22.47
N SER A 341 1.86 22.06 22.98
CA SER A 341 1.98 22.43 24.38
C SER A 341 2.03 23.95 24.56
N ARG A 342 1.77 24.42 25.78
CA ARG A 342 2.12 25.78 26.20
C ARG A 342 3.58 26.11 25.85
N GLY A 343 3.82 27.35 25.42
CA GLY A 343 5.14 27.81 25.00
C GLY A 343 5.57 27.36 23.59
N ALA A 344 4.73 26.63 22.85
CA ALA A 344 4.93 26.46 21.41
C ALA A 344 4.68 27.78 20.68
N GLN A 345 5.50 28.09 19.67
CA GLN A 345 5.48 29.37 18.97
C GLN A 345 5.11 29.21 17.49
N PHE A 346 4.23 30.07 17.00
CA PHE A 346 3.74 30.08 15.62
C PHE A 346 4.02 31.44 14.96
N ALA A 347 4.45 31.42 13.70
CA ALA A 347 4.49 32.61 12.84
C ALA A 347 3.17 32.75 12.09
N VAL A 348 2.50 33.89 12.21
CA VAL A 348 1.34 34.23 11.38
C VAL A 348 1.80 34.93 10.11
N TYR A 349 1.31 34.46 8.97
CA TYR A 349 1.65 34.97 7.63
C TYR A 349 0.40 35.57 6.94
N PRO A 350 0.57 36.41 5.90
CA PRO A 350 -0.52 36.82 5.03
C PRO A 350 -1.23 35.61 4.40
N ALA A 351 -2.53 35.73 4.13
CA ALA A 351 -3.33 34.60 3.64
C ALA A 351 -2.96 34.12 2.23
N ALA A 352 -2.46 35.01 1.36
CA ALA A 352 -2.09 34.71 -0.02
C ALA A 352 -0.72 35.32 -0.37
N GLY A 353 0.00 34.69 -1.30
CA GLY A 353 1.31 35.16 -1.77
C GLY A 353 2.45 35.08 -0.75
N ALA A 354 2.23 34.46 0.41
CA ALA A 354 3.25 34.29 1.43
C ALA A 354 4.23 33.17 1.08
N ASP A 355 5.52 33.48 1.03
CA ASP A 355 6.56 32.47 1.20
C ASP A 355 6.64 32.09 2.69
N PHE A 356 6.21 30.87 2.99
CA PHE A 356 6.23 30.35 4.37
C PHE A 356 7.63 29.98 4.86
N SER A 357 8.66 30.00 4.00
CA SER A 357 10.07 29.81 4.35
C SER A 357 10.73 31.11 4.84
N ASP A 358 10.33 32.26 4.29
CA ASP A 358 10.91 33.58 4.61
C ASP A 358 10.55 34.06 6.04
N PRO A 359 11.54 34.47 6.85
CA PRO A 359 11.30 35.16 8.12
C PRO A 359 10.76 36.59 7.99
N ALA A 360 11.04 37.32 6.90
CA ALA A 360 10.62 38.72 6.73
C ALA A 360 9.14 38.87 6.34
N GLY A 361 8.54 37.88 5.67
CA GLY A 361 7.12 37.80 5.35
C GLY A 361 6.19 37.61 6.56
N ARG A 362 6.71 37.40 7.77
CA ARG A 362 5.94 37.18 9.00
C ARG A 362 5.24 38.46 9.46
N LEU A 363 3.96 38.37 9.81
CA LEU A 363 3.20 39.48 10.41
C LEU A 363 3.46 39.57 11.92
N ALA A 364 3.46 38.42 12.59
CA ALA A 364 3.72 38.27 14.02
C ALA A 364 4.24 36.87 14.36
N VAL A 365 4.92 36.76 15.50
CA VAL A 365 5.09 35.49 16.22
C VAL A 365 4.17 35.49 17.43
N VAL A 366 3.45 34.39 17.62
CA VAL A 366 2.50 34.19 18.71
C VAL A 366 2.86 32.93 19.51
N GLU A 367 2.74 32.99 20.84
CA GLU A 367 3.09 31.90 21.76
C GLU A 367 1.85 31.34 22.45
N LEU A 368 1.67 30.02 22.45
CA LEU A 368 0.51 29.37 23.06
C LEU A 368 0.49 29.54 24.59
N GLY A 369 -0.67 29.93 25.12
CA GLY A 369 -1.02 29.79 26.53
C GLY A 369 -1.24 28.32 26.94
N ASP A 370 -2.07 28.07 27.95
CA ASP A 370 -2.45 26.70 28.34
C ASP A 370 -3.48 26.13 27.31
N PRO A 371 -3.13 25.13 26.46
CA PRO A 371 -4.00 24.69 25.36
C PRO A 371 -5.35 24.12 25.81
N GLU A 372 -6.38 24.17 24.97
CA GLU A 372 -7.58 23.34 25.11
C GLU A 372 -7.47 22.06 24.25
N ALA A 373 -8.58 21.38 23.96
CA ALA A 373 -8.58 20.17 23.13
C ALA A 373 -8.11 20.44 21.69
N THR A 374 -8.63 21.51 21.09
CA THR A 374 -8.69 21.72 19.62
C THR A 374 -8.46 23.18 19.21
N GLU A 375 -8.60 24.12 20.15
CA GLU A 375 -8.31 25.54 19.98
C GLU A 375 -7.45 26.07 21.12
N THR A 376 -6.61 27.09 20.86
CA THR A 376 -5.74 27.69 21.89
C THR A 376 -5.54 29.18 21.66
N TRP A 377 -5.64 29.97 22.74
CA TRP A 377 -5.24 31.38 22.73
C TRP A 377 -3.72 31.53 22.77
N ALA A 378 -3.18 32.29 21.82
CA ALA A 378 -1.77 32.58 21.66
C ALA A 378 -1.50 34.08 21.80
N ALA A 379 -0.55 34.48 22.65
CA ALA A 379 -0.18 35.87 22.87
C ALA A 379 0.84 36.35 21.83
N VAL A 380 0.71 37.57 21.32
CA VAL A 380 1.66 38.17 20.37
C VAL A 380 2.96 38.55 21.08
N VAL A 381 4.01 37.76 20.85
CA VAL A 381 5.34 37.96 21.47
C VAL A 381 6.26 38.85 20.66
N SER A 382 6.14 38.85 19.31
CA SER A 382 6.90 39.75 18.44
C SER A 382 6.19 40.01 17.10
N GLY A 383 6.69 40.99 16.34
CA GLY A 383 6.15 41.40 15.03
C GLY A 383 5.68 42.85 15.03
N GLU A 384 6.33 43.68 14.21
CA GLU A 384 5.96 45.10 14.02
C GLU A 384 4.62 45.24 13.28
N ARG A 385 4.28 44.25 12.45
CA ARG A 385 3.07 44.15 11.63
C ARG A 385 1.91 43.44 12.33
N ALA A 386 1.98 43.24 13.65
CA ALA A 386 0.92 42.58 14.42
C ALA A 386 -0.43 43.34 14.43
N GLY A 387 -0.47 44.60 13.98
CA GLY A 387 -1.72 45.33 13.72
C GLY A 387 -2.46 44.91 12.45
N GLU A 388 -1.82 44.12 11.58
CA GLU A 388 -2.40 43.60 10.32
C GLU A 388 -3.02 42.19 10.50
N LEU A 389 -3.08 41.65 11.72
CA LEU A 389 -3.60 40.30 11.99
C LEU A 389 -5.12 40.23 11.78
N GLU A 390 -5.57 39.24 11.02
CA GLU A 390 -6.98 39.01 10.71
C GLU A 390 -7.42 37.54 10.84
N GLU A 391 -8.72 37.33 10.92
CA GLU A 391 -9.38 36.03 10.85
C GLU A 391 -9.16 35.35 9.48
N GLY A 392 -8.90 34.04 9.49
CA GLY A 392 -8.59 33.25 8.30
C GLY A 392 -7.10 33.20 7.92
N MET A 393 -6.21 33.89 8.64
CA MET A 393 -4.78 33.87 8.35
C MET A 393 -4.11 32.54 8.75
N PRO A 394 -3.14 32.04 7.95
CA PRO A 394 -2.36 30.85 8.27
C PRO A 394 -1.28 31.14 9.33
N ALA A 395 -1.15 30.23 10.29
CA ALA A 395 -0.09 30.22 11.28
C ALA A 395 0.77 28.94 11.17
N VAL A 396 2.08 29.08 11.04
CA VAL A 396 3.06 27.97 10.88
C VAL A 396 3.86 27.80 12.16
N LEU A 397 4.01 26.57 12.64
CA LEU A 397 4.79 26.25 13.84
C LEU A 397 6.29 26.57 13.61
N LEU A 398 6.87 27.41 14.46
CA LEU A 398 8.31 27.77 14.43
C LEU A 398 9.16 26.97 15.43
N GLY A 399 8.53 26.30 16.39
CA GLY A 399 9.26 25.57 17.42
C GLY A 399 8.35 25.09 18.54
N VAL A 400 8.71 23.94 19.11
CA VAL A 400 7.95 23.30 20.19
C VAL A 400 8.52 23.64 21.57
N GLY A 401 7.64 23.61 22.58
CA GLY A 401 8.03 23.76 23.97
C GLY A 401 8.94 22.62 24.44
N ILE A 402 9.72 22.87 25.50
CA ILE A 402 10.83 22.01 25.98
C ILE A 402 10.45 20.51 26.13
N ARG A 403 9.18 20.19 26.45
CA ARG A 403 8.69 18.82 26.62
C ARG A 403 8.59 17.99 25.34
N LEU A 404 8.56 18.64 24.18
CA LEU A 404 8.42 18.01 22.86
C LEU A 404 9.75 17.96 22.10
N ARG A 405 10.86 18.43 22.71
CA ARG A 405 12.19 18.30 22.13
C ARG A 405 12.76 16.91 22.39
N GLY A 406 13.26 16.28 21.34
CA GLY A 406 13.97 15.01 21.40
C GLY A 406 15.35 15.18 22.03
N ARG A 407 15.65 14.37 23.03
CA ARG A 407 16.92 14.37 23.76
C ARG A 407 17.86 13.37 23.11
N VAL A 408 18.93 13.86 22.48
CA VAL A 408 19.93 13.03 21.80
C VAL A 408 21.14 12.86 22.71
N ARG A 409 21.56 11.60 22.93
CA ARG A 409 22.87 11.26 23.48
C ARG A 409 23.79 10.84 22.34
N LEU A 410 25.02 11.33 22.39
CA LEU A 410 26.07 10.99 21.44
C LEU A 410 27.11 10.14 22.18
N ASP A 411 27.22 8.87 21.81
CA ASP A 411 28.24 7.97 22.35
C ASP A 411 29.53 8.20 21.54
N ARG A 412 30.59 8.68 22.23
CA ARG A 412 31.88 8.98 21.59
C ARG A 412 32.72 7.70 21.47
N PRO A 413 33.00 7.18 20.25
CA PRO A 413 34.00 6.16 20.07
C PRO A 413 35.40 6.75 20.30
N GLY A 414 36.33 5.93 20.80
CA GLY A 414 37.75 6.29 20.80
C GLY A 414 38.38 5.98 19.45
N GLY A 415 39.27 6.85 18.96
CA GLY A 415 39.97 6.66 17.69
C GLY A 415 39.55 7.69 16.63
N GLU A 416 39.61 7.29 15.36
CA GLU A 416 39.52 8.19 14.20
C GLU A 416 38.14 8.84 14.00
N PHE A 417 37.06 8.18 14.42
CA PHE A 417 35.69 8.67 14.24
C PHE A 417 35.23 9.72 15.27
N ALA A 418 36.04 10.05 16.27
CA ALA A 418 35.66 10.98 17.33
C ALA A 418 35.28 12.38 16.80
N ALA A 419 35.96 12.87 15.75
CA ALA A 419 35.70 14.17 15.16
C ALA A 419 34.29 14.29 14.54
N ALA A 420 33.79 13.24 13.88
CA ALA A 420 32.46 13.24 13.26
C ALA A 420 31.32 13.32 14.29
N VAL A 421 31.54 12.79 15.50
CA VAL A 421 30.59 12.88 16.62
C VAL A 421 30.61 14.28 17.23
N ASP A 422 31.78 14.91 17.33
CA ASP A 422 31.91 16.29 17.82
C ASP A 422 31.33 17.31 16.79
N ASP A 423 31.54 17.10 15.48
CA ASP A 423 30.90 17.89 14.42
C ASP A 423 29.36 17.83 14.49
N LEU A 424 28.80 16.66 14.81
CA LEU A 424 27.36 16.48 15.04
C LEU A 424 26.88 17.17 16.32
N ALA A 425 27.67 17.12 17.41
CA ALA A 425 27.38 17.84 18.65
C ALA A 425 27.33 19.36 18.43
N ASP A 426 28.30 19.90 17.68
CA ASP A 426 28.37 21.31 17.31
C ASP A 426 27.25 21.71 16.33
N TYR A 427 26.80 20.80 15.45
CA TYR A 427 25.64 21.04 14.58
C TYR A 427 24.36 21.20 15.42
N ILE A 428 24.06 20.23 16.29
CA ILE A 428 22.89 20.26 17.19
C ILE A 428 22.90 21.52 18.07
N SER A 429 24.07 21.86 18.64
CA SER A 429 24.23 23.00 19.55
C SER A 429 24.02 24.36 18.86
N ARG A 430 24.39 24.49 17.57
CA ARG A 430 24.13 25.71 16.78
C ARG A 430 22.64 25.88 16.48
N SER A 431 21.95 24.81 16.09
CA SER A 431 20.51 24.83 15.79
C SER A 431 19.62 25.18 16.99
N GLU A 432 20.02 24.84 18.22
CA GLU A 432 19.29 25.22 19.43
C GLU A 432 19.44 26.73 19.76
N GLY A 433 20.58 27.33 19.41
CA GLY A 433 20.94 28.71 19.79
C GLY A 433 20.37 29.83 18.91
N ASP A 434 20.12 29.58 17.61
CA ASP A 434 19.61 30.61 16.70
C ASP A 434 18.13 30.95 16.95
N LEU A 435 17.75 32.23 16.93
CA LEU A 435 16.36 32.70 17.06
C LEU A 435 15.60 32.72 15.72
N ALA A 436 16.28 32.66 14.57
CA ALA A 436 15.65 32.62 13.25
C ALA A 436 15.31 31.21 12.76
N ALA A 437 16.17 30.22 13.09
CA ALA A 437 16.00 28.81 12.78
C ALA A 437 14.67 28.21 13.27
N ARG A 438 14.12 27.29 12.48
CA ARG A 438 12.83 26.60 12.72
C ARG A 438 13.01 25.34 13.57
N ASP A 439 14.23 24.80 13.62
CA ASP A 439 14.44 23.38 13.91
C ASP A 439 14.86 23.09 15.34
N LYS A 440 14.12 23.72 16.27
CA LYS A 440 14.21 23.53 17.72
C LYS A 440 13.47 22.25 18.16
N TRP A 441 13.65 21.18 17.39
CA TRP A 441 13.05 19.86 17.59
C TRP A 441 13.93 18.96 18.43
N ILE A 442 15.26 19.08 18.36
CA ILE A 442 16.18 18.26 19.17
C ILE A 442 17.13 19.11 20.01
N ARG A 443 17.70 18.49 21.04
CA ARG A 443 18.83 19.00 21.82
C ARG A 443 19.68 17.85 22.35
N LEU A 444 20.88 18.18 22.83
CA LEU A 444 21.69 17.22 23.57
C LEU A 444 21.06 16.90 24.94
N ALA A 445 21.15 15.63 25.35
CA ALA A 445 20.77 15.18 26.69
C ALA A 445 21.84 15.60 27.71
N ALA A 446 21.42 16.06 28.89
CA ALA A 446 22.36 16.42 29.95
C ALA A 446 23.02 15.16 30.57
N ALA A 447 24.15 15.35 31.27
CA ALA A 447 24.84 14.25 31.94
C ALA A 447 23.94 13.60 33.00
N GLY A 448 23.62 12.31 32.81
CA GLY A 448 22.67 11.57 33.65
C GLY A 448 21.18 11.79 33.32
N GLU A 449 20.85 12.54 32.27
CA GLU A 449 19.49 12.65 31.75
C GLU A 449 19.18 11.50 30.78
N ASP A 450 17.97 10.95 30.86
CA ASP A 450 17.44 10.00 29.87
C ASP A 450 17.42 10.62 28.47
N ALA A 451 17.89 9.86 27.49
CA ALA A 451 17.85 10.24 26.08
C ALA A 451 16.70 9.52 25.38
N ASP A 452 16.07 10.20 24.43
CA ASP A 452 15.05 9.62 23.55
C ASP A 452 15.70 8.86 22.37
N PHE A 453 16.90 9.31 21.96
CA PHE A 453 17.76 8.66 20.97
C PHE A 453 19.22 8.61 21.43
N GLN A 454 19.93 7.57 21.01
CA GLN A 454 21.37 7.38 21.21
C GLN A 454 22.02 7.21 19.84
N VAL A 455 23.09 7.96 19.56
CA VAL A 455 23.84 7.88 18.29
C VAL A 455 25.24 7.38 18.58
N THR A 456 25.68 6.36 17.85
CA THR A 456 27.06 5.89 17.81
C THR A 456 27.53 5.82 16.37
N ILE A 457 28.83 5.76 16.17
CA ILE A 457 29.44 5.21 14.96
C ILE A 457 29.86 3.77 15.28
N ASP A 458 29.75 2.85 14.33
CA ASP A 458 30.13 1.45 14.49
C ASP A 458 31.55 1.15 13.97
N GLY A 459 31.89 -0.15 13.87
CA GLY A 459 33.23 -0.61 13.47
C GLY A 459 33.55 -0.40 11.99
N ASP A 460 32.53 -0.23 11.15
CA ASP A 460 32.67 -0.02 9.70
C ASP A 460 32.58 1.49 9.33
N GLY A 461 32.48 2.36 10.34
CA GLY A 461 32.40 3.81 10.19
C GLY A 461 31.00 4.33 9.86
N GLU A 462 29.95 3.54 10.12
CA GLU A 462 28.57 3.88 9.79
C GLU A 462 27.84 4.49 11.00
N PHE A 463 26.98 5.49 10.78
CA PHE A 463 26.19 6.12 11.86
C PHE A 463 24.97 5.26 12.21
N ALA A 464 24.97 4.70 13.43
CA ALA A 464 23.87 3.92 13.96
C ALA A 464 23.05 4.71 14.99
N ILE A 465 21.78 4.99 14.67
CA ILE A 465 20.81 5.58 15.61
C ILE A 465 20.08 4.45 16.35
N ARG A 466 19.95 4.62 17.67
CA ARG A 466 19.34 3.67 18.60
C ARG A 466 18.23 4.33 19.41
N ASP A 467 17.23 3.54 19.80
CA ASP A 467 16.12 3.96 20.66
C ASP A 467 16.59 4.23 22.12
N ALA A 468 15.66 4.68 22.96
CA ALA A 468 15.86 4.89 24.39
C ALA A 468 16.21 3.59 25.16
N ALA A 469 16.05 2.40 24.56
CA ALA A 469 16.46 1.10 25.10
C ALA A 469 17.80 0.58 24.51
N GLY A 470 18.47 1.38 23.67
CA GLY A 470 19.75 1.03 23.03
C GLY A 470 19.64 0.10 21.83
N ARG A 471 18.43 -0.20 21.35
CA ARG A 471 18.18 -1.04 20.18
C ARG A 471 18.35 -0.22 18.90
N PRO A 472 18.92 -0.77 17.81
CA PRO A 472 18.94 -0.10 16.52
C PRO A 472 17.52 0.31 16.10
N VAL A 473 17.37 1.54 15.62
CA VAL A 473 16.14 1.98 14.95
C VAL A 473 16.10 1.29 13.57
N PRO A 474 15.04 0.53 13.23
CA PRO A 474 14.99 -0.23 11.99
C PRO A 474 14.89 0.70 10.76
N ASN A 475 15.06 0.14 9.57
CA ASN A 475 14.65 0.77 8.31
C ASN A 475 15.30 2.15 8.01
N LEU A 476 16.42 2.49 8.65
CA LEU A 476 17.18 3.71 8.38
C LEU A 476 18.03 3.54 7.10
N ARG A 477 17.37 3.44 5.95
CA ARG A 477 17.97 3.34 4.61
C ARG A 477 17.89 4.68 3.87
N PRO A 478 18.90 5.09 3.06
CA PRO A 478 20.21 4.44 2.89
C PRO A 478 21.08 4.54 4.15
N VAL A 479 22.26 3.93 4.17
CA VAL A 479 23.21 4.12 5.29
C VAL A 479 23.95 5.47 5.13
N VAL A 480 24.35 6.09 6.23
CA VAL A 480 25.15 7.33 6.27
C VAL A 480 26.47 7.04 6.98
N ARG A 481 27.60 7.35 6.33
CA ARG A 481 28.95 7.06 6.84
C ARG A 481 29.62 8.30 7.42
N ALA A 482 30.44 8.12 8.46
CA ALA A 482 31.11 9.20 9.17
C ALA A 482 32.00 10.10 8.28
N GLY A 483 32.53 9.55 7.19
CA GLY A 483 33.38 10.26 6.24
C GLY A 483 32.66 10.88 5.04
N GLU A 484 31.32 10.81 4.93
CA GLU A 484 30.62 11.33 3.75
C GLU A 484 30.33 12.85 3.83
N PRO A 485 30.34 13.59 2.70
CA PRO A 485 30.01 15.00 2.69
C PRO A 485 28.60 15.28 3.24
N GLY A 486 28.52 16.01 4.35
CA GLY A 486 27.26 16.38 4.99
C GLY A 486 26.67 15.34 5.94
N ALA A 487 27.42 14.29 6.33
CA ALA A 487 26.97 13.24 7.25
C ALA A 487 26.23 13.79 8.49
N SER A 488 26.84 14.73 9.21
CA SER A 488 26.26 15.31 10.44
C SER A 488 24.98 16.11 10.18
N ALA A 489 24.81 16.70 8.99
CA ALA A 489 23.56 17.36 8.60
C ALA A 489 22.48 16.31 8.30
N LYS A 490 22.79 15.23 7.57
CA LYS A 490 21.87 14.10 7.36
C LYS A 490 21.46 13.45 8.68
N ILE A 491 22.39 13.26 9.63
CA ILE A 491 22.06 12.66 10.93
C ILE A 491 21.28 13.64 11.82
N PHE A 492 21.60 14.94 11.83
CA PHE A 492 20.75 15.95 12.45
C PHE A 492 19.33 15.90 11.88
N GLU A 493 19.20 15.92 10.55
CA GLU A 493 17.90 15.84 9.89
C GLU A 493 17.23 14.48 10.07
N ARG A 494 17.95 13.37 10.23
CA ARG A 494 17.37 12.09 10.64
C ARG A 494 16.92 12.06 12.10
N LEU A 495 17.39 12.96 12.96
CA LEU A 495 16.97 13.08 14.37
C LEU A 495 15.87 14.13 14.58
N VAL A 496 15.90 15.22 13.81
CA VAL A 496 14.80 16.19 13.62
C VAL A 496 13.69 15.60 12.76
N GLN A 497 14.02 14.62 11.91
CA GLN A 497 13.10 13.63 11.40
C GLN A 497 12.65 12.84 12.62
N LEU A 498 13.38 11.80 13.04
CA LEU A 498 12.93 10.84 14.05
C LEU A 498 12.09 11.46 15.17
N THR A 499 12.48 12.51 15.89
CA THR A 499 11.71 13.11 17.02
C THR A 499 10.21 13.47 16.84
N LYS A 500 9.63 13.55 15.62
CA LYS A 500 8.25 14.04 15.44
C LYS A 500 7.11 12.97 15.48
N TYR A 501 7.35 11.65 15.48
CA TYR A 501 6.33 10.53 15.38
C TYR A 501 6.15 9.77 16.67
N ARG A 502 7.00 9.98 17.68
CA ARG A 502 6.63 9.88 19.09
C ARG A 502 5.87 11.13 19.46
N ASN A 503 6.21 12.30 18.91
CA ASN A 503 5.37 13.47 19.14
C ASN A 503 3.97 13.25 18.54
N VAL A 504 3.79 12.68 17.34
CA VAL A 504 2.47 12.25 16.81
C VAL A 504 1.89 11.03 17.55
N ARG A 505 2.66 9.96 17.76
CA ARG A 505 2.12 8.70 18.32
C ARG A 505 1.87 8.73 19.81
N LEU A 506 2.62 9.53 20.58
CA LEU A 506 2.34 9.78 21.99
C LEU A 506 1.21 10.81 22.20
N ILE A 507 0.57 11.30 21.13
CA ILE A 507 -0.75 11.95 21.26
C ILE A 507 -1.78 10.87 21.65
N ASP A 508 -2.04 10.82 22.96
CA ASP A 508 -2.99 9.92 23.59
C ASP A 508 -3.74 10.68 24.70
N ASN A 509 -5.07 10.52 24.73
CA ASN A 509 -5.89 11.14 25.76
C ASN A 509 -5.92 10.23 27.00
N THR A 510 -4.87 10.35 27.80
CA THR A 510 -4.64 9.50 28.96
C THR A 510 -5.53 9.79 30.19
N ASP A 511 -6.48 10.73 30.11
CA ASP A 511 -7.41 11.03 31.21
C ASP A 511 -8.54 9.97 31.32
N PRO A 512 -8.55 9.14 32.39
CA PRO A 512 -9.59 8.14 32.58
C PRO A 512 -10.97 8.72 32.95
N ALA A 513 -11.06 10.03 33.22
CA ALA A 513 -12.30 10.75 33.51
C ALA A 513 -12.92 11.44 32.27
N SER A 514 -12.30 11.32 31.09
CA SER A 514 -12.91 11.81 29.85
C SER A 514 -14.14 10.97 29.47
N PRO A 515 -15.27 11.58 29.05
CA PRO A 515 -16.43 10.84 28.54
C PRO A 515 -16.13 10.04 27.27
N LEU A 516 -15.03 10.36 26.56
CA LEU A 516 -14.57 9.64 25.36
C LEU A 516 -13.54 8.55 25.67
N ALA A 517 -13.10 8.39 26.93
CA ALA A 517 -12.12 7.38 27.31
C ALA A 517 -12.61 5.97 26.96
N ARG A 518 -11.86 5.25 26.10
CA ARG A 518 -12.22 3.93 25.55
C ARG A 518 -13.55 3.90 24.78
N LYS A 519 -14.02 5.05 24.27
CA LYS A 519 -15.21 5.15 23.43
C LYS A 519 -14.93 5.10 21.93
N LEU A 520 -13.67 5.11 21.53
CA LEU A 520 -13.25 4.86 20.16
C LEU A 520 -12.56 3.49 20.11
N THR A 521 -12.91 2.67 19.13
CA THR A 521 -12.27 1.37 18.89
C THR A 521 -11.89 1.24 17.42
N ALA A 522 -10.72 0.66 17.15
CA ALA A 522 -10.24 0.37 15.80
C ALA A 522 -9.77 -1.10 15.71
N GLU A 523 -9.96 -1.73 14.56
CA GLU A 523 -9.75 -3.16 14.35
C GLU A 523 -9.33 -3.43 12.89
N LEU A 524 -8.30 -4.25 12.68
CA LEU A 524 -7.80 -4.64 11.36
C LEU A 524 -8.48 -5.93 10.87
N GLY A 525 -8.83 -5.98 9.59
CA GLY A 525 -9.51 -7.12 8.97
C GLY A 525 -9.24 -7.25 7.48
N LEU A 526 -9.84 -8.26 6.86
CA LEU A 526 -9.83 -8.51 5.42
C LEU A 526 -11.19 -8.09 4.81
N MET A 527 -11.15 -7.56 3.59
CA MET A 527 -12.35 -7.15 2.86
C MET A 527 -12.82 -8.28 1.92
N GLN A 528 -13.68 -9.14 2.45
CA GLN A 528 -14.18 -10.34 1.77
C GLN A 528 -15.48 -10.06 1.02
N LYS A 529 -15.72 -10.68 -0.14
CA LYS A 529 -17.01 -10.61 -0.85
C LYS A 529 -17.90 -11.78 -0.42
N ASN A 530 -19.13 -11.51 -0.03
CA ASN A 530 -20.13 -12.55 0.26
C ASN A 530 -20.73 -13.15 -1.05
N ARG A 531 -21.61 -14.15 -0.92
CA ARG A 531 -22.26 -14.84 -2.06
C ARG A 531 -23.05 -13.89 -2.97
N ASP A 532 -23.57 -12.77 -2.44
CA ASP A 532 -24.26 -11.71 -3.20
C ASP A 532 -23.30 -10.64 -3.79
N ARG A 533 -21.98 -10.89 -3.77
CA ARG A 533 -20.89 -9.98 -4.17
C ARG A 533 -20.77 -8.69 -3.34
N GLN A 534 -21.47 -8.56 -2.22
CA GLN A 534 -21.33 -7.44 -1.30
C GLN A 534 -20.03 -7.59 -0.50
N LYS A 535 -19.32 -6.50 -0.23
CA LYS A 535 -18.15 -6.53 0.66
C LYS A 535 -18.57 -6.66 2.12
N THR A 536 -17.78 -7.42 2.87
CA THR A 536 -17.95 -7.76 4.28
C THR A 536 -16.58 -7.71 4.96
N PHE A 537 -16.54 -7.14 6.17
CA PHE A 537 -15.31 -7.01 6.96
C PHE A 537 -15.14 -8.24 7.87
N VAL A 538 -13.97 -8.90 7.78
CA VAL A 538 -13.63 -10.07 8.61
C VAL A 538 -12.37 -9.76 9.43
N PRO A 539 -12.45 -9.66 10.77
CA PRO A 539 -11.30 -9.36 11.62
C PRO A 539 -10.14 -10.35 11.46
N LEU A 540 -8.90 -9.86 11.58
CA LEU A 540 -7.68 -10.68 11.57
C LEU A 540 -7.33 -11.30 12.94
N GLY A 541 -8.12 -11.01 13.98
CA GLY A 541 -7.86 -11.45 15.35
C GLY A 541 -6.80 -10.62 16.08
N VAL A 542 -6.45 -11.04 17.31
CA VAL A 542 -5.46 -10.38 18.16
C VAL A 542 -4.52 -11.44 18.77
N PRO A 543 -3.20 -11.41 18.50
CA PRO A 543 -2.54 -10.54 17.53
C PRO A 543 -2.99 -10.86 16.10
N ALA A 544 -3.07 -9.84 15.25
CA ALA A 544 -3.29 -10.04 13.81
C ALA A 544 -2.07 -10.74 13.19
N ARG A 545 -2.29 -11.60 12.20
CA ARG A 545 -1.19 -12.11 11.37
C ARG A 545 -0.58 -10.97 10.53
N PRO A 546 0.68 -11.11 10.07
CA PRO A 546 1.19 -10.24 9.02
C PRO A 546 0.31 -10.29 7.77
N LEU A 547 0.20 -9.14 7.12
CA LEU A 547 -0.28 -8.99 5.75
C LEU A 547 0.87 -9.23 4.77
N ALA A 548 0.58 -9.73 3.58
CA ALA A 548 1.53 -9.66 2.49
C ALA A 548 1.51 -8.26 1.86
N THR A 549 2.63 -7.79 1.29
CA THR A 549 2.62 -6.65 0.36
C THR A 549 1.56 -6.89 -0.73
N GLY A 550 0.80 -5.88 -1.13
CA GLY A 550 -0.31 -6.00 -2.08
C GLY A 550 -1.61 -6.62 -1.52
N GLU A 551 -1.63 -7.06 -0.25
CA GLU A 551 -2.84 -7.62 0.35
C GLU A 551 -3.86 -6.54 0.73
N ARG A 552 -5.12 -6.75 0.34
CA ARG A 552 -6.20 -5.77 0.56
C ARG A 552 -6.88 -5.97 1.91
N ALA A 553 -6.42 -5.20 2.89
CA ALA A 553 -6.98 -5.14 4.24
C ALA A 553 -8.08 -4.07 4.37
N GLY A 554 -8.68 -3.98 5.54
CA GLY A 554 -9.52 -2.86 5.94
C GLY A 554 -9.34 -2.52 7.41
N LEU A 555 -9.68 -1.28 7.77
CA LEU A 555 -9.74 -0.82 9.15
C LEU A 555 -11.19 -0.48 9.51
N ARG A 556 -11.71 -1.16 10.54
CA ARG A 556 -13.02 -0.87 11.13
C ARG A 556 -12.86 0.06 12.32
N VAL A 557 -13.46 1.25 12.27
CA VAL A 557 -13.45 2.26 13.34
C VAL A 557 -14.87 2.48 13.85
N THR A 558 -15.09 2.35 15.17
CA THR A 558 -16.42 2.46 15.79
C THR A 558 -16.44 3.51 16.90
N ASN A 559 -17.47 4.36 16.88
CA ASN A 559 -17.77 5.32 17.93
C ASN A 559 -18.81 4.74 18.91
N LEU A 560 -18.40 4.54 20.16
CA LEU A 560 -19.20 3.99 21.26
C LEU A 560 -19.56 5.05 22.31
N SER A 561 -19.34 6.35 22.01
CA SER A 561 -19.83 7.47 22.82
C SER A 561 -21.32 7.76 22.51
N ASP A 562 -21.86 8.84 23.06
CA ASP A 562 -23.18 9.40 22.74
C ASP A 562 -23.11 10.58 21.75
N THR A 563 -21.91 10.96 21.33
CA THR A 563 -21.60 12.21 20.61
C THR A 563 -20.93 11.89 19.28
N ALA A 564 -21.33 12.55 18.19
CA ALA A 564 -20.67 12.36 16.89
C ALA A 564 -19.24 12.93 16.91
N LEU A 565 -18.29 12.23 16.28
CA LEU A 565 -16.86 12.57 16.32
C LEU A 565 -16.31 12.75 14.91
N ASN A 566 -15.51 13.79 14.70
CA ASN A 566 -14.75 14.02 13.48
C ASN A 566 -13.50 13.13 13.54
N VAL A 567 -13.36 12.19 12.60
CA VAL A 567 -12.35 11.14 12.60
C VAL A 567 -11.35 11.35 11.47
N VAL A 568 -10.08 11.10 11.80
CA VAL A 568 -8.93 11.05 10.88
C VAL A 568 -8.10 9.82 11.22
N VAL A 569 -7.58 9.12 10.22
CA VAL A 569 -6.57 8.07 10.39
C VAL A 569 -5.28 8.55 9.76
N LEU A 570 -4.27 8.76 10.61
CA LEU A 570 -2.90 8.90 10.18
C LEU A 570 -2.27 7.51 10.14
N ASP A 571 -1.64 7.18 9.04
CA ASP A 571 -0.69 6.08 8.96
C ASP A 571 0.69 6.58 9.39
N LEU A 572 1.41 5.73 10.11
CA LEU A 572 2.75 5.94 10.64
C LEU A 572 3.59 4.77 10.10
N ALA A 573 4.04 4.94 8.87
CA ALA A 573 4.59 3.90 8.01
C ALA A 573 5.99 3.42 8.48
N PRO A 574 6.46 2.24 8.01
CA PRO A 574 7.79 1.72 8.31
C PRO A 574 8.94 2.49 7.66
N ASP A 575 8.65 3.33 6.66
CA ASP A 575 9.60 4.23 5.98
C ASP A 575 9.79 5.57 6.69
N TRP A 576 9.25 5.66 7.90
CA TRP A 576 9.22 6.83 8.75
C TRP A 576 8.38 8.00 8.21
N SER A 577 7.54 7.82 7.19
CA SER A 577 6.55 8.84 6.81
C SER A 577 5.33 8.88 7.75
N VAL A 578 4.54 9.96 7.65
CA VAL A 578 3.18 10.04 8.21
C VAL A 578 2.21 10.62 7.20
N ALA A 579 1.29 9.79 6.71
CA ALA A 579 0.27 10.19 5.75
C ALA A 579 -1.13 10.13 6.40
N GLN A 580 -2.02 11.05 6.03
CA GLN A 580 -3.44 10.84 6.29
C GLN A 580 -3.98 9.87 5.23
N ILE A 581 -4.24 8.62 5.62
CA ILE A 581 -4.82 7.61 4.73
C ILE A 581 -6.36 7.66 4.71
N TYR A 582 -6.98 8.27 5.73
CA TYR A 582 -8.43 8.44 5.79
C TYR A 582 -8.86 9.70 6.57
N PRO A 583 -9.87 10.46 6.11
CA PRO A 583 -10.42 10.42 4.75
C PRO A 583 -9.34 10.83 3.73
N ASP A 584 -9.64 10.73 2.42
CA ASP A 584 -8.76 11.21 1.35
C ASP A 584 -8.26 12.64 1.66
N PRO A 585 -6.94 12.87 1.83
CA PRO A 585 -6.39 14.16 2.27
C PRO A 585 -6.42 15.23 1.18
N GLY A 586 -6.61 14.85 -0.09
CA GLY A 586 -6.97 15.78 -1.15
C GLY A 586 -8.39 16.28 -0.96
N GLN A 587 -9.33 15.37 -0.71
CA GLN A 587 -10.77 15.69 -0.66
C GLN A 587 -11.24 16.30 0.67
N LYS A 588 -10.84 15.78 1.85
CA LYS A 588 -11.36 16.21 3.17
C LYS A 588 -10.27 16.35 4.24
N ASP A 589 -10.55 17.12 5.30
CA ASP A 589 -9.67 17.22 6.48
C ASP A 589 -10.07 16.28 7.62
N TYR A 590 -11.32 15.78 7.64
CA TYR A 590 -11.88 14.81 8.60
C TYR A 590 -13.23 14.27 8.07
N GLU A 591 -13.72 13.15 8.62
CA GLU A 591 -15.06 12.58 8.33
C GLU A 591 -15.90 12.46 9.61
N LEU A 592 -17.23 12.62 9.56
CA LEU A 592 -18.08 12.58 10.75
C LEU A 592 -18.58 11.17 11.08
N LEU A 593 -18.06 10.57 12.15
CA LEU A 593 -18.45 9.26 12.66
C LEU A 593 -19.56 9.38 13.73
N GLU A 594 -20.78 9.03 13.33
CA GLU A 594 -21.97 8.97 14.19
C GLU A 594 -21.85 7.88 15.29
N PRO A 595 -22.49 8.05 16.46
CA PRO A 595 -22.54 7.03 17.51
C PRO A 595 -23.18 5.70 17.09
N GLY A 596 -22.61 4.58 17.53
CA GLY A 596 -23.20 3.24 17.43
C GLY A 596 -22.47 2.29 16.47
N VAL A 597 -22.60 0.99 16.72
CA VAL A 597 -21.92 -0.08 15.96
C VAL A 597 -22.42 -0.17 14.51
N ASP A 598 -23.71 0.09 14.27
CA ASP A 598 -24.31 0.11 12.92
C ASP A 598 -23.81 1.27 12.05
N ASN A 599 -23.16 2.28 12.67
CA ASN A 599 -22.54 3.42 12.00
C ASN A 599 -21.01 3.28 11.93
N ALA A 600 -20.45 2.10 12.22
CA ALA A 600 -19.01 1.87 12.17
C ALA A 600 -18.45 2.15 10.76
N LEU A 601 -17.42 2.98 10.71
CA LEU A 601 -16.62 3.20 9.53
C LEU A 601 -15.86 1.91 9.19
N VAL A 602 -15.91 1.50 7.92
CA VAL A 602 -14.99 0.52 7.35
C VAL A 602 -14.45 1.09 6.05
N PHE A 603 -13.14 1.30 5.98
CA PHE A 603 -12.46 1.61 4.72
C PHE A 603 -11.41 0.54 4.41
N GLU A 604 -11.10 0.43 3.12
CA GLU A 604 -10.22 -0.59 2.55
C GLU A 604 -8.88 0.05 2.18
N MET A 605 -7.79 -0.68 2.40
CA MET A 605 -6.41 -0.28 2.19
C MET A 605 -5.64 -1.43 1.55
N GLU A 606 -4.47 -1.13 0.99
CA GLU A 606 -3.58 -2.13 0.41
C GLU A 606 -2.26 -2.08 1.18
N ALA A 607 -1.78 -3.24 1.62
CA ALA A 607 -0.58 -3.33 2.45
C ALA A 607 0.68 -3.03 1.62
N GLY A 608 1.39 -1.96 1.97
CA GLY A 608 2.59 -1.52 1.27
C GLY A 608 3.89 -1.91 1.98
N LEU A 609 4.98 -2.01 1.22
CA LEU A 609 6.35 -1.92 1.73
C LEU A 609 7.22 -1.21 0.67
N PRO A 610 8.17 -0.34 1.06
CA PRO A 610 9.23 0.14 0.18
C PRO A 610 9.98 -1.02 -0.50
N LEU A 611 10.53 -0.78 -1.69
CA LEU A 611 11.12 -1.81 -2.55
C LEU A 611 12.27 -2.59 -1.88
N ASP A 612 13.07 -1.90 -1.07
CA ASP A 612 14.19 -2.45 -0.30
C ASP A 612 13.77 -3.12 1.02
N TYR A 613 12.50 -3.02 1.42
CA TYR A 613 12.03 -3.52 2.71
C TYR A 613 11.43 -4.93 2.58
N GLN A 614 11.77 -5.78 3.55
CA GLN A 614 11.29 -7.17 3.63
C GLN A 614 10.19 -7.36 4.68
N GLU A 615 10.26 -6.64 5.80
CA GLU A 615 9.14 -6.48 6.73
C GLU A 615 9.01 -5.05 7.28
N GLY A 616 7.82 -4.71 7.72
CA GLY A 616 7.49 -3.39 8.26
C GLY A 616 6.33 -3.45 9.26
N THR A 617 6.05 -2.33 9.91
CA THR A 617 4.88 -2.17 10.78
C THR A 617 4.34 -0.76 10.68
N ASP A 618 3.21 -0.65 9.99
CA ASP A 618 2.39 0.54 9.86
C ASP A 618 1.59 0.74 11.15
N VAL A 619 1.57 1.94 11.72
CA VAL A 619 0.82 2.22 12.95
C VAL A 619 -0.37 3.13 12.67
N LEU A 620 -1.48 2.49 12.30
CA LEU A 620 -2.74 3.12 11.96
C LEU A 620 -3.32 3.83 13.19
N LYS A 621 -3.05 5.14 13.30
CA LYS A 621 -3.43 5.98 14.44
C LYS A 621 -4.66 6.80 14.11
N VAL A 622 -5.77 6.41 14.73
CA VAL A 622 -7.06 7.08 14.60
C VAL A 622 -7.16 8.20 15.63
N PHE A 623 -7.43 9.40 15.16
CA PHE A 623 -7.78 10.58 15.95
C PHE A 623 -9.29 10.82 15.84
N ALA A 624 -9.92 11.24 16.94
CA ALA A 624 -11.34 11.61 16.96
C ALA A 624 -11.58 12.84 17.84
N THR A 625 -12.25 13.87 17.30
CA THR A 625 -12.52 15.15 17.98
C THR A 625 -14.01 15.53 17.89
N VAL A 626 -14.55 16.21 18.89
CA VAL A 626 -15.93 16.77 18.84
C VAL A 626 -15.98 18.00 17.91
N GLU A 627 -14.93 18.81 17.93
CA GLU A 627 -14.77 19.98 17.05
C GLU A 627 -14.05 19.62 15.75
N GLY A 628 -14.12 20.53 14.76
CA GLY A 628 -13.52 20.32 13.44
C GLY A 628 -12.03 20.58 13.48
N THR A 629 -11.21 19.57 13.18
CA THR A 629 -9.77 19.59 13.47
C THR A 629 -9.00 19.01 12.29
N SER A 630 -8.10 19.81 11.71
CA SER A 630 -7.15 19.32 10.69
C SER A 630 -5.84 18.89 11.35
N PHE A 631 -5.36 17.72 10.93
CA PHE A 631 -4.09 17.14 11.35
C PHE A 631 -3.02 17.27 10.25
N ARG A 632 -3.27 18.06 9.19
CA ARG A 632 -2.39 18.20 8.02
C ARG A 632 -0.96 18.65 8.33
N TRP A 633 -0.73 19.34 9.45
CA TRP A 633 0.62 19.72 9.89
C TRP A 633 1.39 18.61 10.63
N LEU A 634 0.74 17.50 10.93
CA LEU A 634 1.36 16.26 11.37
C LEU A 634 1.67 15.31 10.20
N GLN A 635 1.49 15.73 8.94
CA GLN A 635 1.83 14.89 7.78
C GLN A 635 3.28 15.14 7.35
N MET A 636 4.00 14.05 7.11
CA MET A 636 5.45 13.95 7.08
C MET A 636 5.87 12.90 6.04
N SER A 637 7.05 13.02 5.45
CA SER A 637 7.41 12.29 4.22
C SER A 637 8.46 11.20 4.46
N PRO A 638 8.66 10.24 3.55
CA PRO A 638 9.58 9.13 3.76
C PRO A 638 11.00 9.59 4.11
N LEU A 639 11.75 8.76 4.82
CA LEU A 639 13.11 9.06 5.25
C LEU A 639 13.99 9.53 4.06
N ASP A 640 14.66 10.67 4.24
CA ASP A 640 15.51 11.36 3.24
C ASP A 640 14.85 11.70 1.89
N ALA A 641 13.53 11.51 1.73
CA ALA A 641 12.80 11.94 0.55
C ALA A 641 12.56 13.47 0.59
N PRO A 642 12.51 14.14 -0.59
CA PRO A 642 11.95 15.49 -0.65
C PRO A 642 10.47 15.43 -0.21
N PRO A 643 9.99 16.35 0.64
CA PRO A 643 8.65 16.24 1.19
C PRO A 643 7.57 16.38 0.12
N ALA A 644 6.48 15.64 0.33
CA ALA A 644 5.48 15.32 -0.68
C ALA A 644 4.98 16.54 -1.46
N GLU A 645 5.09 16.50 -2.79
CA GLU A 645 4.59 17.54 -3.69
C GLU A 645 3.05 17.55 -3.73
N ILE A 646 2.43 18.25 -2.77
CA ILE A 646 1.00 18.58 -2.82
C ILE A 646 0.78 19.67 -3.90
N GLY A 647 0.80 19.25 -5.17
CA GLY A 647 0.36 20.01 -6.33
C GLY A 647 1.32 21.11 -6.81
N ARG A 648 2.45 20.72 -7.42
CA ARG A 648 3.27 21.63 -8.25
C ARG A 648 3.45 21.09 -9.67
N SER A 649 3.60 22.02 -10.62
CA SER A 649 4.23 21.75 -11.91
C SER A 649 5.74 21.94 -11.79
N LEU A 650 6.52 21.02 -12.36
CA LEU A 650 7.99 20.91 -12.33
C LEU A 650 8.75 22.26 -12.26
N PRO A 651 9.59 22.47 -11.22
CA PRO A 651 10.64 23.48 -11.21
C PRO A 651 11.76 23.16 -12.22
N THR A 652 12.48 24.18 -12.70
CA THR A 652 13.49 24.05 -13.76
C THR A 652 14.95 24.21 -13.28
N ASP A 653 15.18 24.20 -11.96
CA ASP A 653 16.48 24.48 -11.35
C ASP A 653 16.81 23.47 -10.23
N ALA A 654 18.08 23.06 -10.12
CA ALA A 654 18.56 22.07 -9.15
C ALA A 654 18.80 22.66 -7.74
N LEU A 655 18.88 23.98 -7.59
CA LEU A 655 19.09 24.66 -6.30
C LEU A 655 17.79 24.81 -5.51
N GLU A 656 16.64 25.01 -6.18
CA GLU A 656 15.32 24.95 -5.52
C GLU A 656 15.00 23.54 -5.01
N GLN A 657 15.39 22.50 -5.77
CA GLN A 657 15.19 21.09 -5.38
C GLN A 657 15.94 20.74 -4.09
N LEU A 658 17.10 21.37 -3.84
CA LEU A 658 17.95 21.10 -2.68
C LEU A 658 17.41 21.68 -1.35
N LEU A 659 16.57 22.73 -1.41
CA LEU A 659 16.12 23.49 -0.24
C LEU A 659 14.77 23.03 0.34
N THR A 660 14.22 21.90 -0.15
CA THR A 660 12.86 21.48 0.18
C THR A 660 12.80 20.37 1.24
N ALA A 661 13.82 19.50 1.36
CA ALA A 661 13.95 18.56 2.48
C ALA A 661 14.33 19.31 3.79
N PHE A 662 13.97 18.87 5.00
CA PHE A 662 13.64 17.51 5.47
C PHE A 662 12.45 17.48 6.46
N ALA A 663 11.73 16.34 6.56
CA ALA A 663 10.80 16.07 7.67
C ALA A 663 10.32 14.58 7.80
N ALA A 664 10.88 13.87 8.79
CA ALA A 664 10.17 13.19 9.92
C ALA A 664 9.38 11.85 9.73
N PRO A 665 9.20 10.91 10.74
CA PRO A 665 9.86 10.53 12.06
C PRO A 665 9.68 8.97 12.58
N ASP A 666 9.91 8.24 13.75
CA ASP A 666 10.43 8.21 15.21
C ASP A 666 10.51 6.77 15.91
N LEU A 667 10.88 6.65 17.23
CA LEU A 667 10.21 5.93 18.39
C LEU A 667 10.89 4.78 19.24
N ARG A 668 10.90 4.92 20.60
CA ARG A 668 10.14 4.13 21.66
C ARG A 668 10.81 4.06 23.08
N ASN A 669 10.20 4.71 24.10
CA ASN A 669 10.01 4.23 25.51
C ASN A 669 9.86 5.35 26.57
N MET A 670 8.62 5.81 26.83
CA MET A 670 8.06 6.20 28.14
C MET A 670 6.65 6.77 27.91
N LYS A 671 5.71 6.56 28.84
CA LYS A 671 4.39 7.21 28.78
C LYS A 671 4.43 8.59 29.44
N PRO A 672 4.15 9.70 28.73
CA PRO A 672 4.07 11.01 29.37
C PRO A 672 2.75 11.11 30.15
N VAL A 673 2.81 11.17 31.48
CA VAL A 673 1.64 11.51 32.30
C VAL A 673 1.40 13.02 32.20
N VAL A 674 0.69 13.43 31.16
CA VAL A 674 0.10 14.76 31.08
C VAL A 674 -1.11 14.76 32.00
N ASN A 675 -0.95 15.35 33.19
CA ASN A 675 -2.02 15.47 34.18
C ASN A 675 -3.02 16.56 33.71
N LEU A 676 -3.85 16.21 32.73
CA LEU A 676 -4.84 17.08 32.11
C LEU A 676 -5.85 17.55 33.14
N SER A 677 -6.12 18.87 33.20
CA SER A 677 -7.21 19.39 34.00
C SER A 677 -8.55 18.93 33.41
N THR A 678 -9.46 18.47 34.27
CA THR A 678 -10.66 17.66 33.96
C THR A 678 -11.64 18.19 32.90
N PRO A 679 -11.67 19.49 32.50
CA PRO A 679 -12.45 19.93 31.33
C PRO A 679 -11.80 19.62 29.98
N LYS A 680 -10.46 19.64 29.89
CA LYS A 680 -9.73 19.79 28.62
C LYS A 680 -9.60 18.51 27.80
N SER A 681 -9.66 17.38 28.49
CA SER A 681 -9.65 16.02 27.93
C SER A 681 -10.98 15.59 27.30
N ARG A 682 -12.06 16.38 27.42
CA ARG A 682 -13.42 15.87 27.18
C ARG A 682 -13.85 15.77 25.73
N PHE A 683 -13.12 16.42 24.83
CA PHE A 683 -13.56 16.68 23.45
C PHE A 683 -12.73 15.95 22.38
N TRP A 684 -11.81 15.06 22.77
CA TRP A 684 -11.04 14.24 21.84
C TRP A 684 -10.64 12.88 22.43
N THR A 685 -10.22 11.94 21.58
CA THR A 685 -9.54 10.69 21.96
C THR A 685 -8.76 10.15 20.76
N THR A 686 -7.83 9.21 20.99
CA THR A 686 -7.18 8.42 19.93
C THR A 686 -7.36 6.92 20.18
N VAL A 687 -7.05 6.10 19.17
CA VAL A 687 -6.76 4.67 19.27
C VAL A 687 -5.74 4.30 18.18
N GLU A 688 -4.91 3.29 18.39
CA GLU A 688 -3.94 2.84 17.37
C GLU A 688 -3.97 1.32 17.18
N VAL A 689 -3.65 0.88 15.96
CA VAL A 689 -3.53 -0.52 15.57
C VAL A 689 -2.21 -0.70 14.81
N GLU A 690 -1.38 -1.65 15.22
CA GLU A 690 -0.16 -2.02 14.47
C GLU A 690 -0.53 -3.06 13.39
N ALA A 691 -0.41 -2.68 12.11
CA ALA A 691 -0.48 -3.60 10.99
C ALA A 691 0.94 -4.02 10.61
N ARG A 692 1.22 -5.32 10.53
CA ARG A 692 2.54 -5.83 10.13
C ARG A 692 2.47 -6.25 8.67
N VAL A 693 3.39 -5.79 7.84
CA VAL A 693 3.46 -6.17 6.43
C VAL A 693 4.77 -6.89 6.17
N ARG A 694 4.73 -7.91 5.31
CA ARG A 694 5.89 -8.69 4.86
C ARG A 694 5.87 -8.85 3.34
N ARG A 695 7.04 -8.78 2.72
CA ARG A 695 7.24 -9.21 1.35
C ARG A 695 7.00 -10.72 1.29
N ALA A 696 6.20 -11.17 0.32
CA ALA A 696 5.98 -12.59 0.09
C ALA A 696 7.16 -13.18 -0.68
N THR A 697 7.52 -14.43 -0.38
CA THR A 697 8.61 -15.17 -1.03
C THR A 697 8.16 -16.54 -1.53
N ILE A 698 8.95 -17.12 -2.43
CA ILE A 698 8.69 -18.44 -2.99
C ILE A 698 8.66 -19.44 -1.84
N ALA A 699 7.56 -20.17 -1.73
CA ALA A 699 7.42 -21.30 -0.82
C ALA A 699 7.09 -22.53 -1.66
N HIS A 700 7.91 -23.57 -1.59
CA HIS A 700 7.81 -24.79 -2.39
C HIS A 700 7.46 -25.99 -1.49
N VAL A 701 7.18 -27.16 -2.09
CA VAL A 701 7.08 -28.43 -1.37
C VAL A 701 7.61 -29.60 -2.21
N ALA A 702 8.28 -30.55 -1.55
CA ALA A 702 8.79 -31.79 -2.17
C ALA A 702 7.70 -32.84 -2.50
N ASP A 703 6.43 -32.44 -2.60
CA ASP A 703 5.35 -33.28 -3.11
C ASP A 703 5.05 -32.87 -4.57
N PRO A 704 5.28 -33.75 -5.56
CA PRO A 704 5.01 -33.47 -6.97
C PRO A 704 3.57 -33.02 -7.27
N ALA A 705 2.58 -33.55 -6.56
CA ALA A 705 1.17 -33.26 -6.82
C ALA A 705 0.75 -31.89 -6.25
N LEU A 706 1.42 -31.40 -5.21
CA LEU A 706 1.27 -30.04 -4.69
C LEU A 706 2.13 -29.03 -5.47
N SER A 707 3.38 -29.37 -5.83
CA SER A 707 4.23 -28.50 -6.65
C SER A 707 3.67 -28.28 -8.05
N LEU A 708 3.13 -29.33 -8.72
CA LEU A 708 2.38 -29.16 -9.98
C LEU A 708 1.13 -28.28 -9.84
N LEU A 709 0.51 -28.23 -8.65
CA LEU A 709 -0.61 -27.33 -8.39
C LEU A 709 -0.12 -25.87 -8.33
N GLN A 710 1.03 -25.62 -7.70
CA GLN A 710 1.66 -24.30 -7.66
C GLN A 710 2.03 -23.82 -9.07
N SER A 711 2.71 -24.64 -9.87
CA SER A 711 2.99 -24.37 -11.29
C SER A 711 1.74 -24.03 -12.09
N ALA A 712 0.62 -24.72 -11.83
CA ALA A 712 -0.61 -24.52 -12.58
C ALA A 712 -1.28 -23.18 -12.27
N PHE A 713 -1.25 -22.72 -11.01
CA PHE A 713 -1.73 -21.38 -10.64
C PHE A 713 -0.78 -20.28 -11.13
N ASP A 714 0.52 -20.48 -10.98
CA ASP A 714 1.57 -19.55 -11.42
C ASP A 714 1.49 -19.30 -12.94
N GLU A 715 1.48 -20.35 -13.76
CA GLU A 715 1.34 -20.25 -15.22
C GLU A 715 0.02 -19.58 -15.63
N THR A 716 -1.09 -19.88 -14.94
CA THR A 716 -2.41 -19.28 -15.26
C THR A 716 -2.36 -17.76 -15.08
N ILE A 717 -1.82 -17.30 -13.95
CA ILE A 717 -1.79 -15.89 -13.57
C ILE A 717 -0.72 -15.14 -14.39
N ALA A 718 0.43 -15.77 -14.66
CA ALA A 718 1.45 -15.21 -15.55
C ALA A 718 0.92 -14.96 -16.96
N ARG A 719 0.13 -15.91 -17.49
CA ARG A 719 -0.52 -15.77 -18.81
C ARG A 719 -1.54 -14.63 -18.86
N GLU A 720 -2.33 -14.43 -17.81
CA GLU A 720 -3.26 -13.28 -17.74
C GLU A 720 -2.48 -11.95 -17.70
N GLN A 721 -1.49 -11.83 -16.80
CA GLN A 721 -0.72 -10.60 -16.62
C GLN A 721 0.02 -10.19 -17.91
N SER A 722 0.61 -11.14 -18.65
CA SER A 722 1.24 -10.87 -19.94
C SER A 722 0.24 -10.45 -21.02
N ALA A 723 -0.95 -11.05 -21.05
CA ALA A 723 -2.03 -10.66 -21.98
C ALA A 723 -2.62 -9.26 -21.68
N ALA A 724 -2.45 -8.76 -20.45
CA ALA A 724 -2.72 -7.36 -20.10
C ALA A 724 -1.56 -6.43 -20.53
N LYS A 725 -0.30 -6.80 -20.23
CA LYS A 725 0.92 -6.04 -20.56
C LYS A 725 1.10 -5.83 -22.07
N SER A 726 0.70 -6.80 -22.91
CA SER A 726 0.79 -6.75 -24.39
C SER A 726 -0.10 -5.67 -25.07
N ARG A 727 -0.72 -4.78 -24.30
CA ARG A 727 -1.45 -3.58 -24.77
C ARG A 727 -0.68 -2.27 -24.54
N SER A 728 0.52 -2.35 -23.95
CA SER A 728 1.46 -1.23 -23.76
C SER A 728 2.63 -1.33 -24.76
N VAL A 729 3.34 -0.22 -24.99
CA VAL A 729 4.20 -0.03 -26.18
C VAL A 729 5.66 0.29 -25.82
N ASN A 730 6.58 -0.34 -26.57
CA ASN A 730 8.03 -0.16 -26.60
C ASN A 730 8.85 -0.64 -25.39
N GLY A 731 9.78 -1.56 -25.68
CA GLY A 731 10.82 -2.06 -24.77
C GLY A 731 11.15 -3.51 -25.09
N THR A 732 12.41 -3.93 -24.93
CA THR A 732 12.80 -5.35 -25.04
C THR A 732 12.44 -6.05 -23.73
N VAL A 733 11.15 -6.25 -23.50
CA VAL A 733 10.59 -6.82 -22.26
C VAL A 733 10.58 -8.35 -22.36
N PHE A 734 11.01 -9.03 -21.30
CA PHE A 734 10.76 -10.47 -21.14
C PHE A 734 9.24 -10.69 -21.09
N GLU A 735 8.68 -11.32 -22.13
CA GLU A 735 7.23 -11.35 -22.38
C GLU A 735 6.42 -12.05 -21.27
N PHE A 736 7.09 -12.86 -20.45
CA PHE A 736 6.55 -13.46 -19.22
C PHE A 736 7.53 -13.24 -18.06
N SER A 737 6.99 -12.87 -16.91
CA SER A 737 7.65 -12.86 -15.59
C SER A 737 6.96 -13.88 -14.69
N ARG A 738 7.56 -14.27 -13.56
CA ARG A 738 6.76 -14.88 -12.47
C ARG A 738 5.67 -13.86 -12.04
N PRO A 739 4.46 -14.30 -11.66
CA PRO A 739 3.50 -13.43 -11.00
C PRO A 739 4.08 -12.90 -9.69
N GLU A 740 3.75 -11.67 -9.30
CA GLU A 740 4.15 -11.20 -7.99
C GLU A 740 3.60 -12.13 -6.89
N LEU A 741 4.46 -12.55 -5.97
CA LEU A 741 4.13 -13.47 -4.87
C LEU A 741 3.16 -12.85 -3.84
N SER A 742 3.02 -11.53 -3.88
CA SER A 742 1.95 -10.74 -3.25
C SER A 742 0.55 -11.19 -3.67
N HIS A 743 0.40 -11.70 -4.91
CA HIS A 743 -0.90 -11.95 -5.53
C HIS A 743 -1.71 -12.95 -4.69
N PRO A 744 -2.93 -12.59 -4.22
CA PRO A 744 -3.63 -13.36 -3.18
C PRO A 744 -3.78 -14.85 -3.47
N ILE A 745 -4.08 -15.22 -4.73
CA ILE A 745 -4.24 -16.62 -5.14
C ILE A 745 -2.90 -17.38 -5.13
N VAL A 746 -1.78 -16.74 -5.51
CA VAL A 746 -0.45 -17.38 -5.53
C VAL A 746 0.00 -17.65 -4.10
N ASN A 747 -0.07 -16.61 -3.26
CA ASN A 747 0.30 -16.67 -1.85
C ASN A 747 -0.53 -17.72 -1.08
N GLU A 748 -1.86 -17.72 -1.25
CA GLU A 748 -2.74 -18.62 -0.51
C GLU A 748 -2.60 -20.09 -0.96
N ILE A 749 -2.36 -20.35 -2.25
CA ILE A 749 -2.05 -21.71 -2.76
C ILE A 749 -0.68 -22.18 -2.26
N ALA A 750 0.34 -21.33 -2.27
CA ALA A 750 1.66 -21.68 -1.74
C ALA A 750 1.61 -22.00 -0.23
N GLN A 751 0.95 -21.16 0.56
CA GLN A 751 0.71 -21.41 1.99
C GLN A 751 -0.11 -22.68 2.25
N TYR A 752 -1.10 -22.97 1.40
CA TYR A 752 -1.88 -24.21 1.48
C TYR A 752 -1.01 -25.44 1.23
N CYS A 753 -0.21 -25.45 0.14
CA CYS A 753 0.69 -26.56 -0.18
C CYS A 753 1.67 -26.84 0.98
N VAL A 754 2.32 -25.82 1.53
CA VAL A 754 3.23 -25.94 2.68
C VAL A 754 2.51 -26.48 3.93
N ALA A 755 1.27 -26.03 4.19
CA ALA A 755 0.50 -26.51 5.33
C ALA A 755 0.07 -28.00 5.20
N VAL A 756 -0.20 -28.47 3.97
CA VAL A 756 -0.48 -29.88 3.70
C VAL A 756 0.79 -30.73 3.82
N ALA A 757 1.89 -30.34 3.16
CA ALA A 757 3.13 -31.10 3.16
C ALA A 757 3.74 -31.28 4.56
N GLN A 758 3.53 -30.31 5.46
CA GLN A 758 3.97 -30.37 6.85
C GLN A 758 2.96 -31.05 7.80
N ASN A 759 1.95 -31.75 7.28
CA ASN A 759 0.87 -32.41 8.05
C ASN A 759 0.16 -31.47 9.06
N ARG A 760 0.11 -30.15 8.77
CA ARG A 760 -0.62 -29.16 9.58
C ARG A 760 -2.11 -29.11 9.22
N ILE A 761 -2.52 -29.88 8.21
CA ILE A 761 -3.90 -30.14 7.77
C ILE A 761 -4.03 -31.66 7.58
N ASP A 762 -5.17 -32.25 7.92
CA ASP A 762 -5.39 -33.71 7.85
C ASP A 762 -5.49 -34.22 6.40
N GLU A 763 -4.45 -34.96 5.97
CA GLU A 763 -4.38 -35.65 4.68
C GLU A 763 -5.61 -36.52 4.36
N GLN A 764 -6.23 -37.16 5.36
CA GLN A 764 -7.25 -38.18 5.11
C GLN A 764 -8.52 -37.54 4.51
N SER A 765 -8.82 -36.31 4.92
CA SER A 765 -9.88 -35.46 4.37
C SER A 765 -9.61 -34.94 2.94
N LEU A 766 -8.33 -34.91 2.52
CA LEU A 766 -7.89 -34.38 1.21
C LEU A 766 -7.80 -35.48 0.13
N ARG A 767 -7.55 -36.72 0.56
CA ARG A 767 -7.35 -37.88 -0.33
C ARG A 767 -8.64 -38.59 -0.74
N SER A 768 -9.80 -38.21 -0.18
CA SER A 768 -11.09 -38.86 -0.45
C SER A 768 -12.17 -37.86 -0.87
N PHE A 769 -12.74 -38.05 -2.07
CA PHE A 769 -13.97 -37.37 -2.46
C PHE A 769 -15.17 -38.08 -1.84
N ASP A 770 -15.63 -37.63 -0.68
CA ASP A 770 -16.95 -38.00 -0.16
C ASP A 770 -18.01 -37.00 -0.65
N ARG A 771 -19.18 -37.54 -0.99
CA ARG A 771 -20.36 -36.78 -1.40
C ARG A 771 -21.04 -36.09 -0.21
N ALA A 772 -20.81 -36.55 1.03
CA ALA A 772 -21.31 -35.89 2.23
C ALA A 772 -20.66 -34.53 2.48
N THR A 773 -19.35 -34.37 2.21
CA THR A 773 -18.60 -33.13 2.42
C THR A 773 -19.06 -31.97 1.53
N LEU A 774 -19.77 -32.28 0.43
CA LEU A 774 -20.41 -31.31 -0.47
C LEU A 774 -21.68 -30.66 0.10
N ASP A 775 -22.37 -31.35 1.02
CA ASP A 775 -23.61 -30.87 1.63
C ASP A 775 -23.33 -30.02 2.89
N ASP A 776 -22.18 -30.23 3.53
CA ASP A 776 -21.69 -29.48 4.71
C ASP A 776 -20.99 -28.15 4.34
N ALA A 777 -21.21 -27.63 3.13
CA ALA A 777 -20.62 -26.38 2.62
C ALA A 777 -21.41 -25.11 3.00
N GLY A 778 -22.18 -25.16 4.09
CA GLY A 778 -23.09 -24.10 4.52
C GLY A 778 -22.38 -22.79 4.88
N GLU A 779 -21.38 -22.87 5.76
CA GLU A 779 -20.86 -21.75 6.55
C GLU A 779 -19.30 -21.75 6.56
N ARG A 780 -18.66 -21.18 5.53
CA ARG A 780 -17.19 -21.04 5.43
C ARG A 780 -16.80 -19.64 4.91
N GLY A 781 -15.76 -19.02 5.48
CA GLY A 781 -15.21 -17.71 5.05
C GLY A 781 -14.27 -17.84 3.85
N ILE A 782 -13.64 -16.75 3.35
CA ILE A 782 -12.79 -16.86 2.14
C ILE A 782 -11.62 -17.84 2.32
N VAL A 783 -10.88 -17.79 3.42
CA VAL A 783 -9.74 -18.70 3.65
C VAL A 783 -10.19 -20.16 3.70
N ASP A 784 -11.35 -20.43 4.30
CA ASP A 784 -11.93 -21.78 4.31
C ASP A 784 -12.57 -22.15 2.97
N THR A 785 -12.98 -21.16 2.16
CA THR A 785 -13.51 -21.35 0.80
C THR A 785 -12.39 -21.64 -0.18
N VAL A 786 -11.21 -21.01 -0.04
CA VAL A 786 -10.02 -21.32 -0.83
C VAL A 786 -9.43 -22.66 -0.40
N ARG A 787 -9.29 -22.92 0.91
CA ARG A 787 -8.90 -24.25 1.42
C ARG A 787 -9.87 -25.34 0.93
N TYR A 788 -11.17 -25.05 0.86
CA TYR A 788 -12.19 -25.94 0.30
C TYR A 788 -12.10 -26.08 -1.23
N CYS A 789 -12.00 -24.98 -2.00
CA CYS A 789 -11.85 -25.04 -3.46
C CYS A 789 -10.55 -25.74 -3.87
N ALA A 790 -9.44 -25.55 -3.14
CA ALA A 790 -8.16 -26.22 -3.39
C ALA A 790 -8.19 -27.71 -3.02
N SER A 791 -8.71 -28.08 -1.84
CA SER A 791 -8.87 -29.50 -1.46
C SER A 791 -9.82 -30.25 -2.37
N MET A 792 -10.98 -29.66 -2.70
CA MET A 792 -11.93 -30.21 -3.67
C MET A 792 -11.34 -30.28 -5.08
N ALA A 793 -10.53 -29.30 -5.50
CA ALA A 793 -9.85 -29.33 -6.79
C ALA A 793 -8.87 -30.51 -6.88
N VAL A 794 -7.95 -30.64 -5.92
CA VAL A 794 -6.97 -31.74 -5.88
C VAL A 794 -7.68 -33.09 -5.80
N GLY A 795 -8.67 -33.24 -4.90
CA GLY A 795 -9.44 -34.47 -4.74
C GLY A 795 -10.19 -34.88 -6.01
N VAL A 796 -10.99 -33.97 -6.59
CA VAL A 796 -11.78 -34.26 -7.81
C VAL A 796 -10.89 -34.49 -9.03
N ALA A 797 -9.81 -33.73 -9.20
CA ALA A 797 -8.89 -33.92 -10.33
C ALA A 797 -8.16 -35.26 -10.26
N ARG A 798 -7.64 -35.63 -9.09
CA ARG A 798 -6.98 -36.92 -8.85
C ARG A 798 -7.93 -38.08 -9.11
N GLU A 799 -9.15 -38.01 -8.59
CA GLU A 799 -10.17 -39.05 -8.78
C GLU A 799 -10.72 -39.11 -10.21
N TRP A 800 -10.84 -37.97 -10.91
CA TRP A 800 -11.18 -37.92 -12.33
C TRP A 800 -10.12 -38.58 -13.21
N PHE A 801 -8.85 -38.35 -12.90
CA PHE A 801 -7.71 -38.95 -13.58
C PHE A 801 -7.62 -40.47 -13.32
N ASN A 802 -7.77 -40.87 -12.05
CA ASN A 802 -7.87 -42.28 -11.65
C ASN A 802 -8.97 -43.02 -12.42
N ALA A 803 -10.20 -42.47 -12.43
CA ALA A 803 -11.34 -43.07 -13.14
C ALA A 803 -11.05 -43.29 -14.63
N LYS A 804 -10.32 -42.36 -15.27
CA LYS A 804 -9.92 -42.49 -16.68
C LYS A 804 -8.87 -43.59 -16.90
N ILE A 805 -7.87 -43.70 -16.02
CA ILE A 805 -6.82 -44.73 -16.12
C ILE A 805 -7.40 -46.13 -15.93
N TRP A 806 -8.31 -46.31 -14.97
CA TRP A 806 -8.88 -47.61 -14.63
C TRP A 806 -10.13 -47.99 -15.45
N GLY A 807 -10.51 -47.18 -16.45
CA GLY A 807 -11.64 -47.47 -17.36
C GLY A 807 -13.03 -47.37 -16.71
N ASP A 808 -13.16 -46.61 -15.62
CA ASP A 808 -14.43 -46.38 -14.92
C ASP A 808 -15.14 -45.17 -15.57
N ASP A 809 -15.73 -45.39 -16.75
CA ASP A 809 -16.44 -44.36 -17.53
C ASP A 809 -17.54 -43.65 -16.70
N ALA A 810 -18.16 -44.37 -15.75
CA ALA A 810 -19.21 -43.84 -14.90
C ALA A 810 -18.67 -42.83 -13.87
N LYS A 811 -17.58 -43.15 -13.17
CA LYS A 811 -16.87 -42.17 -12.33
C LYS A 811 -16.23 -41.06 -13.16
N TYR A 812 -15.70 -41.38 -14.34
CA TYR A 812 -15.04 -40.43 -15.23
C TYR A 812 -16.00 -39.30 -15.63
N GLU A 813 -17.20 -39.60 -16.13
CA GLU A 813 -18.18 -38.56 -16.46
C GLU A 813 -18.79 -37.90 -15.20
N ALA A 814 -18.94 -38.62 -14.08
CA ALA A 814 -19.43 -38.02 -12.83
C ALA A 814 -18.47 -36.96 -12.24
N TYR A 815 -17.18 -37.26 -12.14
CA TYR A 815 -16.17 -36.32 -11.65
C TYR A 815 -15.93 -35.17 -12.65
N LYS A 816 -15.98 -35.45 -13.97
CA LYS A 816 -15.99 -34.41 -15.03
C LYS A 816 -17.16 -33.44 -14.88
N GLN A 817 -18.35 -33.96 -14.57
CA GLN A 817 -19.54 -33.14 -14.34
C GLN A 817 -19.43 -32.33 -13.05
N ALA A 818 -18.88 -32.89 -11.97
CA ALA A 818 -18.59 -32.14 -10.74
C ALA A 818 -17.62 -30.98 -11.03
N LEU A 819 -16.50 -31.27 -11.71
CA LEU A 819 -15.46 -30.30 -12.06
C LEU A 819 -15.95 -29.19 -13.01
N THR A 820 -16.97 -29.45 -13.83
CA THR A 820 -17.54 -28.45 -14.76
C THR A 820 -18.79 -27.73 -14.26
N ALA A 821 -19.54 -28.30 -13.30
CA ALA A 821 -20.81 -27.74 -12.82
C ALA A 821 -20.76 -27.12 -11.41
N LYS A 822 -19.90 -27.61 -10.49
CA LYS A 822 -19.78 -27.07 -9.11
C LYS A 822 -18.76 -25.94 -8.98
N PHE A 823 -17.84 -25.77 -9.94
CA PHE A 823 -16.85 -24.68 -9.95
C PHE A 823 -17.43 -23.30 -10.35
N GLY A 824 -18.76 -23.15 -10.44
CA GLY A 824 -19.40 -21.84 -10.57
C GLY A 824 -19.38 -20.99 -9.29
N ASP A 825 -19.12 -21.63 -8.13
CA ASP A 825 -19.06 -21.00 -6.80
C ASP A 825 -17.62 -20.63 -6.36
N CYS A 826 -16.59 -21.12 -7.07
CA CYS A 826 -15.18 -20.74 -6.89
C CYS A 826 -14.79 -19.66 -7.92
N ASP A 827 -13.65 -18.97 -7.71
CA ASP A 827 -13.14 -17.99 -8.68
C ASP A 827 -12.69 -18.66 -10.01
N THR A 828 -12.78 -17.94 -11.13
CA THR A 828 -12.48 -18.46 -12.47
C THR A 828 -11.07 -19.00 -12.62
N HIS A 829 -10.08 -18.43 -11.92
CA HIS A 829 -8.70 -18.90 -12.00
C HIS A 829 -8.56 -20.35 -11.51
N TYR A 830 -9.30 -20.75 -10.47
CA TYR A 830 -9.29 -22.13 -9.95
C TYR A 830 -9.67 -23.15 -11.02
N LYS A 831 -10.61 -22.80 -11.91
CA LYS A 831 -11.04 -23.68 -12.99
C LYS A 831 -9.97 -23.80 -14.07
N GLU A 832 -9.29 -22.71 -14.41
CA GLU A 832 -8.29 -22.68 -15.48
C GLU A 832 -6.97 -23.33 -15.02
N SER A 833 -6.52 -23.01 -13.81
CA SER A 833 -5.39 -23.69 -13.16
C SER A 833 -5.66 -25.17 -12.94
N LEU A 834 -6.90 -25.58 -12.58
CA LEU A 834 -7.21 -27.01 -12.46
C LEU A 834 -7.21 -27.74 -13.81
N LEU A 835 -7.62 -27.08 -14.90
CA LEU A 835 -7.48 -27.64 -16.25
C LEU A 835 -6.00 -27.76 -16.68
N GLN A 836 -5.15 -26.81 -16.28
CA GLN A 836 -3.70 -26.87 -16.54
C GLN A 836 -3.01 -27.96 -15.69
N TYR A 837 -3.38 -28.09 -14.42
CA TYR A 837 -2.96 -29.19 -13.55
C TYR A 837 -3.32 -30.56 -14.16
N LEU A 838 -4.52 -30.68 -14.72
CA LEU A 838 -4.98 -31.88 -15.41
C LEU A 838 -4.33 -32.11 -16.79
N LYS A 839 -3.80 -31.06 -17.45
CA LYS A 839 -2.87 -31.19 -18.58
C LYS A 839 -1.57 -31.82 -18.09
N PHE A 840 -0.96 -31.29 -17.04
CA PHE A 840 0.29 -31.81 -16.49
C PHE A 840 0.18 -33.28 -16.04
N LEU A 841 -0.86 -33.66 -15.29
CA LEU A 841 -1.08 -35.05 -14.88
C LEU A 841 -1.24 -36.01 -16.08
N ARG A 842 -1.84 -35.54 -17.19
CA ARG A 842 -1.97 -36.31 -18.43
C ARG A 842 -0.66 -36.41 -19.23
N GLU A 843 0.21 -35.43 -19.10
CA GLU A 843 1.51 -35.38 -19.77
C GLU A 843 2.60 -36.09 -18.94
N GLY A 844 2.45 -36.17 -17.62
CA GLY A 844 3.21 -37.01 -16.71
C GLY A 844 3.18 -38.48 -17.13
N GLY A 845 4.35 -39.11 -17.17
CA GLY A 845 4.52 -40.49 -17.60
C GLY A 845 5.93 -40.98 -17.33
N HIS A 846 6.40 -41.97 -18.08
CA HIS A 846 7.78 -42.43 -17.97
C HIS A 846 8.76 -41.30 -18.32
N VAL A 847 9.66 -40.99 -17.40
CA VAL A 847 10.79 -40.07 -17.59
C VAL A 847 11.65 -40.63 -18.73
N PRO A 848 11.96 -39.85 -19.79
CA PRO A 848 12.68 -40.34 -20.97
C PRO A 848 14.20 -40.38 -20.72
N TYR A 849 14.60 -41.12 -19.68
CA TYR A 849 15.98 -41.28 -19.23
C TYR A 849 16.86 -41.89 -20.33
N ARG A 850 18.12 -41.45 -20.39
CA ARG A 850 19.04 -41.73 -21.49
C ARG A 850 20.19 -42.59 -20.98
N THR A 851 20.05 -43.91 -21.09
CA THR A 851 21.07 -44.89 -20.71
C THR A 851 22.29 -44.84 -21.65
N PRO A 852 23.51 -45.16 -21.20
CA PRO A 852 24.67 -45.29 -22.07
C PRO A 852 24.60 -46.63 -22.82
N VAL A 853 25.10 -46.66 -24.06
CA VAL A 853 25.22 -47.87 -24.88
C VAL A 853 26.69 -48.26 -25.02
N ASP A 854 27.54 -47.27 -25.29
CA ASP A 854 29.00 -47.41 -25.33
C ASP A 854 29.63 -46.70 -24.12
N ALA A 855 30.84 -47.11 -23.73
CA ALA A 855 31.55 -46.47 -22.63
C ALA A 855 31.81 -44.97 -22.87
N ASP A 856 32.04 -44.57 -24.12
CA ASP A 856 32.32 -43.17 -24.49
C ASP A 856 31.05 -42.34 -24.76
N ASP A 857 29.86 -42.82 -24.39
CA ASP A 857 28.65 -41.99 -24.37
C ASP A 857 28.72 -40.92 -23.28
N PHE A 858 28.16 -39.75 -23.59
CA PHE A 858 28.09 -38.56 -22.71
C PHE A 858 29.45 -38.03 -22.21
N VAL A 859 30.56 -38.47 -22.83
CA VAL A 859 31.91 -37.94 -22.63
C VAL A 859 32.19 -36.80 -23.62
N VAL A 860 32.76 -35.69 -23.13
CA VAL A 860 33.20 -34.52 -23.90
C VAL A 860 34.67 -34.25 -23.57
N ASP A 861 35.58 -34.86 -24.33
CA ASP A 861 37.01 -34.51 -24.31
C ASP A 861 37.29 -33.19 -25.05
N GLY A 862 38.35 -32.48 -24.65
CA GLY A 862 38.80 -31.24 -25.29
C GLY A 862 38.48 -29.96 -24.53
N LEU A 863 38.04 -30.06 -23.27
CA LEU A 863 37.97 -28.92 -22.36
C LEU A 863 39.36 -28.25 -22.25
N PRO A 864 39.47 -26.91 -22.19
CA PRO A 864 40.78 -26.25 -22.02
C PRO A 864 41.51 -26.69 -20.73
N GLU A 865 42.85 -26.72 -20.78
CA GLU A 865 43.68 -27.00 -19.58
C GLU A 865 43.57 -25.89 -18.53
N ASN A 866 43.11 -24.69 -18.92
CA ASN A 866 42.92 -23.51 -18.09
C ASN A 866 41.44 -23.05 -17.98
N ALA A 867 40.49 -23.97 -18.14
CA ALA A 867 39.07 -23.63 -18.24
C ALA A 867 38.49 -23.03 -16.95
N VAL A 868 37.61 -22.04 -17.10
CA VAL A 868 36.76 -21.48 -16.05
C VAL A 868 35.36 -22.10 -16.15
N VAL A 869 34.84 -22.60 -15.02
CA VAL A 869 33.52 -23.24 -14.92
C VAL A 869 32.69 -22.52 -13.87
N GLY A 870 31.54 -21.98 -14.27
CA GLY A 870 30.55 -21.39 -13.35
C GLY A 870 29.49 -22.41 -12.94
N VAL A 871 29.11 -22.43 -11.66
CA VAL A 871 28.20 -23.43 -11.08
C VAL A 871 27.13 -22.76 -10.21
N VAL A 872 25.86 -23.11 -10.45
CA VAL A 872 24.67 -22.62 -9.72
C VAL A 872 23.68 -23.75 -9.42
N GLY A 873 22.96 -23.68 -8.30
CA GLY A 873 21.93 -24.64 -7.87
C GLY A 873 20.69 -23.94 -7.31
N ASP A 874 19.51 -24.54 -7.48
CA ASP A 874 18.19 -23.97 -7.14
C ASP A 874 18.00 -22.56 -7.73
N TRP A 875 18.51 -22.40 -8.95
CA TRP A 875 18.71 -21.11 -9.61
C TRP A 875 17.50 -20.69 -10.47
N ALA A 876 16.81 -21.65 -11.09
CA ALA A 876 15.74 -21.35 -12.06
C ALA A 876 14.40 -21.06 -11.37
N THR A 877 14.41 -20.09 -10.45
CA THR A 877 13.23 -19.54 -9.77
C THR A 877 12.46 -18.55 -10.63
N GLY A 878 13.08 -17.92 -11.62
CA GLY A 878 12.44 -16.90 -12.46
C GLY A 878 12.26 -15.53 -11.80
N GLU A 879 12.84 -15.34 -10.61
CA GLU A 879 12.87 -14.07 -9.88
C GLU A 879 14.04 -13.16 -10.35
N PRO A 880 14.00 -11.84 -10.06
CA PRO A 880 15.07 -10.92 -10.42
C PRO A 880 16.47 -11.33 -9.94
N GLU A 881 16.56 -11.94 -8.75
CA GLU A 881 17.78 -12.39 -8.09
C GLU A 881 18.49 -13.50 -8.87
N ALA A 882 17.74 -14.44 -9.45
CA ALA A 882 18.29 -15.46 -10.37
C ALA A 882 19.02 -14.80 -11.55
N LEU A 883 18.43 -13.74 -12.11
CA LEU A 883 19.02 -13.03 -13.24
C LEU A 883 20.32 -12.32 -12.84
N GLU A 884 20.46 -11.88 -11.58
CA GLU A 884 21.65 -11.19 -11.10
C GLU A 884 22.80 -12.16 -10.79
N VAL A 885 22.53 -13.26 -10.09
CA VAL A 885 23.53 -14.32 -9.87
C VAL A 885 24.09 -14.84 -11.20
N LEU A 886 23.25 -15.02 -12.24
CA LEU A 886 23.75 -15.46 -13.55
C LEU A 886 24.60 -14.39 -14.27
N ARG A 887 24.32 -13.07 -14.08
CA ARG A 887 25.19 -12.00 -14.58
C ARG A 887 26.56 -12.01 -13.89
N GLN A 888 26.58 -12.25 -12.58
CA GLN A 888 27.83 -12.33 -11.83
C GLN A 888 28.66 -13.55 -12.26
N VAL A 889 28.03 -14.72 -12.43
CA VAL A 889 28.66 -15.90 -13.07
C VAL A 889 29.21 -15.55 -14.46
N ARG A 890 28.44 -14.83 -15.30
CA ARG A 890 28.89 -14.41 -16.64
C ARG A 890 30.11 -13.47 -16.60
N GLY A 891 30.19 -12.63 -15.56
CA GLY A 891 31.29 -11.69 -15.30
C GLY A 891 32.65 -12.35 -15.03
N HIS A 892 32.68 -13.63 -14.66
CA HIS A 892 33.92 -14.40 -14.51
C HIS A 892 34.47 -14.97 -15.83
N ASP A 893 33.80 -14.67 -16.96
CA ASP A 893 34.06 -15.20 -18.32
C ASP A 893 34.29 -16.73 -18.35
N PRO A 894 33.29 -17.53 -17.96
CA PRO A 894 33.37 -18.99 -18.00
C PRO A 894 33.52 -19.52 -19.44
N GLN A 895 34.05 -20.73 -19.58
CA GLN A 895 33.94 -21.54 -20.81
C GLN A 895 32.88 -22.64 -20.66
N VAL A 896 32.48 -22.95 -19.42
CA VAL A 896 31.40 -23.89 -19.10
C VAL A 896 30.50 -23.28 -18.02
N ALA A 897 29.19 -23.43 -18.17
CA ALA A 897 28.20 -23.12 -17.14
C ALA A 897 27.39 -24.37 -16.79
N ILE A 898 27.27 -24.68 -15.49
CA ILE A 898 26.60 -25.88 -14.98
C ILE A 898 25.46 -25.49 -14.04
N HIS A 899 24.25 -25.94 -14.35
CA HIS A 899 23.12 -25.93 -13.42
C HIS A 899 23.05 -27.25 -12.65
N LEU A 900 22.97 -27.19 -11.32
CA LEU A 900 22.90 -28.34 -10.43
C LEU A 900 21.47 -28.87 -10.19
N GLY A 901 20.44 -28.23 -10.75
CA GLY A 901 19.06 -28.73 -10.73
C GLY A 901 18.04 -27.74 -10.17
N ASP A 902 16.78 -28.13 -10.34
CA ASP A 902 15.52 -27.48 -9.94
C ASP A 902 15.12 -26.20 -10.68
N ILE A 903 14.17 -26.39 -11.60
CA ILE A 903 13.39 -25.35 -12.28
C ILE A 903 12.01 -25.27 -11.61
N TYR A 904 11.81 -24.21 -10.80
CA TYR A 904 10.68 -24.10 -9.89
C TYR A 904 9.36 -23.70 -10.58
N TYR A 905 8.21 -24.28 -10.22
CA TYR A 905 7.94 -25.22 -9.13
C TYR A 905 7.98 -26.71 -9.52
N ALA A 906 7.90 -27.10 -10.80
CA ALA A 906 7.73 -28.52 -11.15
C ALA A 906 8.31 -28.93 -12.51
N GLY A 907 9.31 -28.21 -13.03
CA GLY A 907 9.96 -28.54 -14.30
C GLY A 907 9.01 -28.53 -15.50
N THR A 908 7.93 -27.75 -15.45
CA THR A 908 6.93 -27.72 -16.53
C THR A 908 7.48 -27.04 -17.79
N GLU A 909 6.86 -27.30 -18.95
CA GLU A 909 7.24 -26.67 -20.23
C GLU A 909 7.26 -25.13 -20.17
N PHE A 910 6.38 -24.53 -19.36
CA PHE A 910 6.32 -23.08 -19.16
C PHE A 910 7.50 -22.55 -18.33
N GLU A 911 7.84 -23.23 -17.24
CA GLU A 911 8.94 -22.86 -16.33
C GLU A 911 10.30 -23.10 -17.00
N VAL A 912 10.47 -24.22 -17.70
CA VAL A 912 11.68 -24.54 -18.48
C VAL A 912 11.95 -23.52 -19.59
N GLU A 913 10.92 -23.02 -20.27
CA GLU A 913 11.08 -21.98 -21.30
C GLU A 913 11.38 -20.60 -20.69
N ASN A 914 10.63 -20.17 -19.66
CA ASN A 914 10.64 -18.78 -19.21
C ASN A 914 11.53 -18.50 -17.99
N TYR A 915 11.80 -19.48 -17.13
CA TYR A 915 12.63 -19.32 -15.93
C TYR A 915 14.02 -19.96 -16.07
N PHE A 916 14.16 -21.00 -16.90
CA PHE A 916 15.48 -21.51 -17.31
C PHE A 916 15.93 -20.93 -18.66
N TYR A 917 15.37 -21.40 -19.79
CA TYR A 917 16.01 -21.28 -21.10
C TYR A 917 16.20 -19.84 -21.56
N ARG A 918 15.14 -19.02 -21.49
CA ARG A 918 15.19 -17.62 -21.94
C ARG A 918 16.19 -16.78 -21.12
N PRO A 919 16.15 -16.76 -19.78
CA PRO A 919 17.19 -16.13 -18.97
C PRO A 919 18.60 -16.64 -19.25
N TRP A 920 18.77 -17.97 -19.32
CA TRP A 920 20.08 -18.61 -19.51
C TRP A 920 20.74 -18.19 -20.83
N THR A 921 20.00 -18.26 -21.94
CA THR A 921 20.53 -17.83 -23.25
C THR A 921 20.69 -16.32 -23.36
N ALA A 922 19.80 -15.52 -22.76
CA ALA A 922 19.88 -14.06 -22.83
C ALA A 922 21.03 -13.44 -22.02
N ILE A 923 21.48 -14.11 -20.94
CA ILE A 923 22.54 -13.60 -20.06
C ILE A 923 23.90 -14.23 -20.40
N LEU A 924 23.97 -15.53 -20.69
CA LEU A 924 25.24 -16.15 -21.06
C LEU A 924 25.61 -15.90 -22.52
N ASP A 925 24.63 -15.76 -23.41
CA ASP A 925 24.78 -15.69 -24.87
C ASP A 925 25.67 -16.82 -25.40
N PRO A 926 25.29 -18.11 -25.22
CA PRO A 926 26.16 -19.24 -25.57
C PRO A 926 26.46 -19.32 -27.07
N GLU A 927 25.59 -18.83 -27.94
CA GLU A 927 25.81 -18.82 -29.39
C GLU A 927 26.99 -17.93 -29.81
N ASN A 928 27.10 -16.72 -29.24
CA ASN A 928 28.20 -15.80 -29.57
C ASN A 928 29.42 -15.97 -28.66
N SER A 929 29.22 -16.32 -27.37
CA SER A 929 30.30 -16.50 -26.39
C SER A 929 30.99 -17.87 -26.47
N LYS A 930 30.30 -18.89 -26.97
CA LYS A 930 30.71 -20.31 -26.95
C LYS A 930 30.84 -20.91 -25.54
N ILE A 931 30.10 -20.38 -24.56
CA ILE A 931 29.94 -21.00 -23.25
C ILE A 931 29.19 -22.33 -23.41
N LEU A 932 29.85 -23.44 -23.08
CA LEU A 932 29.21 -24.75 -23.06
C LEU A 932 28.26 -24.85 -21.87
N SER A 933 26.99 -25.11 -22.16
CA SER A 933 25.91 -25.14 -21.16
C SER A 933 25.53 -26.57 -20.81
N PHE A 934 25.52 -26.88 -19.51
CA PHE A 934 25.09 -28.18 -18.98
C PHE A 934 24.09 -27.98 -17.84
N ALA A 935 23.16 -28.93 -17.70
CA ALA A 935 22.20 -28.97 -16.61
C ALA A 935 22.05 -30.40 -16.10
N LEU A 936 22.03 -30.55 -14.78
CA LEU A 936 21.56 -31.75 -14.09
C LEU A 936 20.09 -31.54 -13.69
N PRO A 937 19.28 -32.61 -13.60
CA PRO A 937 17.94 -32.51 -13.04
C PRO A 937 18.01 -32.49 -11.51
N GLY A 938 17.22 -31.62 -10.90
CA GLY A 938 16.77 -31.79 -9.52
C GLY A 938 15.45 -32.56 -9.44
N ASN A 939 14.90 -32.74 -8.24
CA ASN A 939 13.64 -33.48 -8.11
C ASN A 939 12.44 -32.69 -8.66
N HIS A 940 12.41 -31.37 -8.50
CA HIS A 940 11.35 -30.53 -9.08
C HIS A 940 11.33 -30.63 -10.61
N ASP A 941 12.47 -30.79 -11.28
CA ASP A 941 12.57 -30.97 -12.76
C ASP A 941 11.83 -32.22 -13.28
N LEU A 942 11.62 -33.22 -12.42
CA LEU A 942 11.02 -34.50 -12.78
C LEU A 942 9.54 -34.61 -12.39
N TYR A 943 8.97 -33.64 -11.66
CA TYR A 943 7.57 -33.65 -11.22
C TYR A 943 6.58 -33.61 -12.40
N ALA A 944 6.86 -32.83 -13.45
CA ALA A 944 6.13 -32.88 -14.73
C ALA A 944 6.45 -34.13 -15.61
N GLY A 945 7.14 -35.14 -15.06
CA GLY A 945 7.58 -36.34 -15.78
C GLY A 945 8.85 -36.16 -16.61
N GLY A 946 9.66 -35.12 -16.34
CA GLY A 946 11.00 -34.88 -16.91
C GLY A 946 11.08 -34.57 -18.41
N LYS A 947 10.01 -34.77 -19.18
CA LYS A 947 10.01 -34.52 -20.65
C LYS A 947 10.46 -33.09 -21.03
N PRO A 948 10.03 -32.01 -20.32
CA PRO A 948 10.52 -30.66 -20.62
C PRO A 948 12.02 -30.52 -20.37
N PHE A 949 12.55 -31.09 -19.28
CA PHE A 949 13.98 -31.11 -18.99
C PHE A 949 14.80 -31.84 -20.07
N TYR A 950 14.36 -33.01 -20.55
CA TYR A 950 15.07 -33.68 -21.67
C TYR A 950 14.93 -32.96 -23.02
N ALA A 951 13.88 -32.16 -23.22
CA ALA A 951 13.77 -31.26 -24.37
C ALA A 951 14.67 -30.02 -24.23
N LEU A 952 14.90 -29.53 -23.01
CA LEU A 952 15.93 -28.53 -22.70
C LEU A 952 17.33 -29.09 -23.03
N LEU A 953 17.66 -30.32 -22.63
CA LEU A 953 18.95 -30.95 -22.96
C LEU A 953 19.19 -31.04 -24.48
N ASP A 954 18.18 -31.36 -25.29
CA ASP A 954 18.30 -31.37 -26.76
C ASP A 954 18.53 -29.95 -27.34
N ARG A 955 18.07 -28.89 -26.65
CA ARG A 955 18.37 -27.49 -27.03
C ARG A 955 19.77 -27.05 -26.58
N LEU A 956 20.19 -27.41 -25.37
CA LEU A 956 21.56 -27.15 -24.89
C LEU A 956 22.60 -27.89 -25.76
N GLN A 957 22.30 -29.11 -26.20
CA GLN A 957 23.12 -29.85 -27.17
C GLN A 957 23.33 -29.06 -28.48
N ALA A 958 22.27 -28.44 -29.01
CA ALA A 958 22.34 -27.63 -30.23
C ALA A 958 23.16 -26.35 -30.03
N LEU A 959 23.01 -25.67 -28.89
CA LEU A 959 23.82 -24.48 -28.52
C LEU A 959 25.30 -24.83 -28.33
N ASN A 960 25.59 -26.01 -27.75
CA ASN A 960 26.95 -26.53 -27.59
C ASN A 960 27.56 -27.03 -28.92
N GLY A 961 26.76 -27.16 -29.99
CA GLY A 961 27.22 -27.65 -31.29
C GLY A 961 27.56 -29.15 -31.32
N PHE A 962 26.93 -29.97 -30.49
CA PHE A 962 27.27 -31.39 -30.35
C PHE A 962 26.44 -32.31 -31.27
N ASP A 963 27.12 -33.14 -32.07
CA ASP A 963 26.49 -34.17 -32.91
C ASP A 963 25.91 -35.36 -32.11
N ARG A 964 26.39 -35.57 -30.87
CA ARG A 964 25.91 -36.63 -29.96
C ARG A 964 24.89 -36.10 -28.95
N LYS A 965 23.93 -36.94 -28.57
CA LYS A 965 22.92 -36.59 -27.56
C LYS A 965 23.55 -36.37 -26.19
N MET A 966 23.09 -35.33 -25.49
CA MET A 966 23.33 -35.15 -24.05
C MET A 966 22.39 -36.04 -23.22
N ALA A 967 22.82 -36.45 -22.03
CA ALA A 967 22.01 -37.08 -21.00
C ALA A 967 21.84 -36.14 -19.79
N SER A 968 21.10 -36.59 -18.78
CA SER A 968 20.95 -35.92 -17.47
C SER A 968 22.20 -36.05 -16.58
N TYR A 969 23.24 -36.71 -17.09
CA TYR A 969 24.57 -36.88 -16.52
C TYR A 969 25.61 -36.76 -17.65
N PHE A 970 26.86 -36.41 -17.34
CA PHE A 970 27.88 -36.08 -18.35
C PHE A 970 29.31 -36.16 -17.79
N CYS A 971 30.33 -36.30 -18.64
CA CYS A 971 31.74 -36.27 -18.24
C CYS A 971 32.55 -35.33 -19.17
N LEU A 972 32.97 -34.17 -18.66
CA LEU A 972 33.82 -33.22 -19.39
C LEU A 972 35.29 -33.49 -19.06
N ARG A 973 36.18 -33.49 -20.05
CA ARG A 973 37.57 -33.93 -19.87
C ARG A 973 38.59 -33.01 -20.53
N ASN A 974 39.66 -32.74 -19.78
CA ASN A 974 40.94 -32.28 -20.33
C ASN A 974 42.04 -33.31 -20.01
N ARG A 975 43.32 -32.91 -20.09
CA ARG A 975 44.46 -33.79 -19.81
C ARG A 975 44.59 -34.22 -18.34
N TYR A 976 44.20 -33.36 -17.40
CA TYR A 976 44.45 -33.53 -15.96
C TYR A 976 43.18 -33.62 -15.11
N TRP A 977 42.03 -33.27 -15.68
CA TRP A 977 40.76 -33.18 -14.99
C TRP A 977 39.65 -33.92 -15.73
N GLN A 978 38.77 -34.55 -14.96
CA GLN A 978 37.43 -34.92 -15.42
C GLN A 978 36.36 -34.39 -14.48
N LEU A 979 35.34 -33.77 -15.06
CA LEU A 979 34.23 -33.10 -14.39
C LEU A 979 32.98 -33.93 -14.71
N ILE A 980 32.42 -34.62 -13.71
CA ILE A 980 31.33 -35.58 -13.91
C ILE A 980 30.07 -35.10 -13.20
N GLY A 981 29.01 -34.85 -13.97
CA GLY A 981 27.67 -34.59 -13.43
C GLY A 981 26.84 -35.87 -13.37
N LEU A 982 26.00 -36.02 -12.33
CA LEU A 982 25.26 -37.24 -11.99
C LEU A 982 23.74 -37.01 -11.85
N ASP A 983 22.92 -37.90 -12.42
CA ASP A 983 21.46 -37.89 -12.26
C ASP A 983 21.06 -38.58 -10.95
N THR A 984 21.10 -37.77 -9.89
CA THR A 984 20.61 -38.16 -8.57
C THR A 984 19.11 -37.95 -8.40
N ALA A 985 18.36 -37.53 -9.43
CA ALA A 985 16.95 -37.16 -9.31
C ALA A 985 15.99 -38.26 -9.77
N LEU A 986 16.35 -39.10 -10.76
CA LEU A 986 15.47 -40.13 -11.36
C LEU A 986 14.75 -41.05 -10.35
N HIS A 987 15.38 -41.28 -9.20
CA HIS A 987 14.93 -42.18 -8.14
C HIS A 987 14.41 -41.47 -6.88
N ASP A 988 14.44 -40.13 -6.80
CA ASP A 988 13.63 -39.43 -5.79
C ASP A 988 12.16 -39.48 -6.19
N ARG A 989 11.33 -40.10 -5.34
CA ARG A 989 9.91 -40.36 -5.63
C ARG A 989 9.11 -40.37 -4.34
N LEU A 990 8.41 -39.27 -4.06
CA LEU A 990 7.21 -39.26 -3.19
C LEU A 990 7.45 -39.90 -1.81
N GLY A 991 8.60 -39.64 -1.19
CA GLY A 991 8.94 -40.20 0.12
C GLY A 991 9.32 -41.68 0.13
N ALA A 992 9.76 -42.26 -0.98
CA ALA A 992 10.24 -43.65 -1.08
C ALA A 992 11.61 -43.90 -0.40
N GLY A 993 12.00 -43.07 0.58
CA GLY A 993 13.34 -43.00 1.16
C GLY A 993 14.41 -42.47 0.19
N PRO A 994 15.67 -42.37 0.62
CA PRO A 994 16.73 -41.64 -0.10
C PRO A 994 16.99 -42.09 -1.54
N THR A 995 17.33 -41.15 -2.41
CA THR A 995 17.64 -41.38 -3.83
C THR A 995 18.94 -42.18 -4.06
N TYR A 996 19.14 -42.67 -5.27
CA TYR A 996 20.30 -43.46 -5.71
C TYR A 996 20.49 -43.31 -7.24
N LEU A 997 21.62 -43.75 -7.80
CA LEU A 997 21.88 -43.71 -9.25
C LEU A 997 21.29 -44.94 -9.96
N GLU A 998 20.80 -44.78 -11.19
CA GLU A 998 20.39 -45.91 -12.03
C GLU A 998 21.58 -46.82 -12.36
N GLN A 999 21.35 -48.13 -12.46
CA GLN A 999 22.43 -49.13 -12.50
C GLN A 999 23.38 -48.93 -13.69
N SER A 1000 22.86 -48.51 -14.85
CA SER A 1000 23.67 -48.23 -16.04
C SER A 1000 24.57 -47.00 -15.91
N GLU A 1001 24.13 -45.98 -15.17
CA GLU A 1001 24.94 -44.80 -14.87
C GLU A 1001 26.00 -45.12 -13.82
N LEU A 1002 25.66 -45.92 -12.80
CA LEU A 1002 26.63 -46.41 -11.82
C LEU A 1002 27.75 -47.24 -12.47
N GLU A 1003 27.44 -48.06 -13.46
CA GLU A 1003 28.43 -48.83 -14.23
C GLU A 1003 29.28 -47.92 -15.13
N TRP A 1004 28.68 -46.97 -15.83
CA TRP A 1004 29.40 -45.95 -16.62
C TRP A 1004 30.30 -45.06 -15.76
N LEU A 1005 29.85 -44.65 -14.57
CA LEU A 1005 30.61 -43.84 -13.60
C LEU A 1005 31.83 -44.60 -13.07
N ARG A 1006 31.66 -45.89 -12.75
CA ARG A 1006 32.76 -46.77 -12.36
C ARG A 1006 33.81 -46.86 -13.47
N ASP A 1007 33.39 -47.06 -14.72
CA ASP A 1007 34.30 -47.00 -15.87
C ASP A 1007 35.00 -45.62 -15.98
N LYS A 1008 34.28 -44.49 -15.81
CA LYS A 1008 34.89 -43.15 -15.91
C LYS A 1008 35.98 -42.95 -14.84
N ILE A 1009 35.78 -43.50 -13.65
CA ILE A 1009 36.68 -43.35 -12.48
C ILE A 1009 37.82 -44.37 -12.46
N ASP A 1010 37.60 -45.60 -12.95
CA ASP A 1010 38.65 -46.62 -13.05
C ASP A 1010 39.55 -46.40 -14.28
N ASN A 1011 39.00 -45.88 -15.39
CA ASN A 1011 39.74 -45.49 -16.60
C ASN A 1011 40.06 -43.98 -16.67
N ALA A 1012 40.18 -43.31 -15.52
CA ALA A 1012 40.50 -41.87 -15.45
C ALA A 1012 41.91 -41.53 -16.01
N GLY A 1013 42.88 -42.43 -15.81
CA GLY A 1013 44.30 -42.16 -16.02
C GLY A 1013 44.87 -41.28 -14.90
N ASP A 1014 45.77 -40.35 -15.24
CA ASP A 1014 46.31 -39.34 -14.31
C ASP A 1014 45.29 -38.22 -13.96
N ARG A 1015 44.04 -38.30 -14.46
CA ARG A 1015 43.03 -37.26 -14.26
C ARG A 1015 42.45 -37.28 -12.85
N ARG A 1016 42.33 -36.10 -12.25
CA ARG A 1016 41.60 -35.89 -10.99
C ARG A 1016 40.11 -35.66 -11.27
N THR A 1017 39.25 -36.17 -10.40
CA THR A 1017 37.79 -36.18 -10.61
C THR A 1017 37.10 -35.16 -9.72
N ILE A 1018 36.27 -34.30 -10.33
CA ILE A 1018 35.29 -33.45 -9.64
C ILE A 1018 33.89 -34.00 -9.96
N LEU A 1019 33.04 -34.17 -8.94
CA LEU A 1019 31.65 -34.60 -9.09
C LEU A 1019 30.67 -33.43 -8.90
N PHE A 1020 29.56 -33.51 -9.63
CA PHE A 1020 28.40 -32.62 -9.52
C PHE A 1020 27.12 -33.46 -9.41
N SER A 1021 26.19 -33.07 -8.56
CA SER A 1021 24.85 -33.67 -8.46
C SER A 1021 23.83 -32.62 -8.05
N HIS A 1022 22.53 -32.96 -8.13
CA HIS A 1022 21.53 -32.20 -7.38
C HIS A 1022 21.53 -32.62 -5.91
N HIS A 1023 21.12 -33.86 -5.61
CA HIS A 1023 21.05 -34.35 -4.24
C HIS A 1023 22.44 -34.62 -3.64
N GLN A 1024 22.49 -34.48 -2.32
CA GLN A 1024 23.66 -34.56 -1.47
C GLN A 1024 23.90 -35.97 -0.91
N LEU A 1025 25.17 -36.29 -0.62
CA LEU A 1025 25.55 -37.58 -0.01
C LEU A 1025 25.25 -37.60 1.50
N PHE A 1026 25.40 -36.47 2.17
CA PHE A 1026 25.20 -36.28 3.60
C PHE A 1026 24.89 -34.81 3.89
N SER A 1027 24.36 -34.53 5.09
CA SER A 1027 23.89 -33.20 5.47
C SER A 1027 24.11 -32.90 6.95
N ALA A 1028 24.36 -31.62 7.28
CA ALA A 1028 24.28 -31.13 8.65
C ALA A 1028 22.83 -30.76 9.06
N ASP A 1029 21.98 -30.40 8.10
CA ASP A 1029 20.71 -29.69 8.31
C ASP A 1029 19.49 -30.37 7.67
N ASP A 1030 19.65 -31.53 7.03
CA ASP A 1030 18.55 -32.38 6.52
C ASP A 1030 18.76 -33.89 6.81
N GLN A 1031 17.73 -34.74 6.62
CA GLN A 1031 17.74 -36.13 7.14
C GLN A 1031 17.20 -37.21 6.19
N PHE A 1032 17.99 -38.27 6.05
CA PHE A 1032 17.78 -39.41 5.16
C PHE A 1032 17.24 -40.61 5.95
N ASP A 1033 15.92 -40.84 5.93
CA ASP A 1033 15.24 -41.81 6.82
C ASP A 1033 15.64 -41.63 8.32
N GLY A 1034 15.88 -40.39 8.73
CA GLY A 1034 16.35 -40.04 10.08
C GLY A 1034 17.86 -40.18 10.32
N GLN A 1035 18.66 -40.39 9.26
CA GLN A 1035 20.13 -40.45 9.32
C GLN A 1035 20.77 -39.21 8.67
N SER A 1036 22.04 -38.97 9.00
CA SER A 1036 22.83 -37.86 8.47
C SER A 1036 23.39 -38.06 7.04
N CYS A 1037 23.24 -39.26 6.48
CA CYS A 1037 23.77 -39.64 5.17
C CYS A 1037 22.74 -40.43 4.34
N ASN A 1038 22.67 -40.13 3.04
CA ASN A 1038 21.97 -40.95 2.07
C ASN A 1038 22.68 -42.31 1.93
N ARG A 1039 22.19 -43.29 2.69
CA ARG A 1039 22.81 -44.62 2.74
C ARG A 1039 22.76 -45.36 1.40
N ARG A 1040 21.73 -45.18 0.58
CA ARG A 1040 21.60 -45.87 -0.73
C ARG A 1040 22.66 -45.39 -1.71
N LEU A 1041 22.82 -44.08 -1.84
CA LEU A 1041 23.86 -43.45 -2.65
C LEU A 1041 25.27 -43.76 -2.11
N TYR A 1042 25.43 -43.77 -0.77
CA TYR A 1042 26.69 -44.17 -0.15
C TYR A 1042 27.11 -45.61 -0.47
N ASP A 1043 26.21 -46.58 -0.35
CA ASP A 1043 26.53 -47.99 -0.61
C ASP A 1043 26.83 -48.28 -2.10
N GLN A 1044 26.38 -47.43 -3.03
CA GLN A 1044 26.80 -47.46 -4.44
C GLN A 1044 28.21 -46.90 -4.67
N LEU A 1045 28.57 -45.81 -3.97
CA LEU A 1045 29.71 -44.94 -4.30
C LEU A 1045 30.89 -44.99 -3.31
N ALA A 1046 30.74 -45.55 -2.12
CA ALA A 1046 31.78 -45.59 -1.08
C ALA A 1046 33.17 -46.10 -1.54
N PRO A 1047 33.30 -47.09 -2.46
CA PRO A 1047 34.60 -47.51 -3.00
C PRO A 1047 35.29 -46.46 -3.89
N LEU A 1048 34.53 -45.47 -4.39
CA LEU A 1048 34.97 -44.47 -5.36
C LEU A 1048 35.35 -43.14 -4.69
N LEU A 1049 34.76 -42.81 -3.52
CA LEU A 1049 35.00 -41.54 -2.80
C LEU A 1049 36.48 -41.18 -2.62
N PRO A 1050 37.41 -42.11 -2.30
CA PRO A 1050 38.85 -41.80 -2.17
C PRO A 1050 39.55 -41.39 -3.48
N LYS A 1051 38.85 -41.45 -4.62
CA LYS A 1051 39.34 -40.97 -5.95
C LYS A 1051 38.75 -39.61 -6.34
N ILE A 1052 37.87 -39.03 -5.51
CA ILE A 1052 37.16 -37.78 -5.78
C ILE A 1052 37.87 -36.63 -5.09
N ALA A 1053 38.34 -35.65 -5.85
CA ALA A 1053 39.03 -34.46 -5.32
C ALA A 1053 38.05 -33.45 -4.71
N LEU A 1054 36.84 -33.38 -5.27
CA LEU A 1054 35.75 -32.48 -4.86
C LEU A 1054 34.40 -33.04 -5.33
N TRP A 1055 33.35 -32.89 -4.54
CA TRP A 1055 31.96 -33.07 -4.94
C TRP A 1055 31.15 -31.83 -4.54
N GLN A 1056 30.51 -31.16 -5.51
CA GLN A 1056 29.54 -30.09 -5.29
C GLN A 1056 28.10 -30.59 -5.55
N TRP A 1057 27.13 -30.12 -4.78
CA TRP A 1057 25.71 -30.47 -4.93
C TRP A 1057 24.76 -29.29 -4.74
N GLY A 1058 23.54 -29.40 -5.26
CA GLY A 1058 22.54 -28.33 -5.34
C GLY A 1058 21.46 -28.33 -4.25
N HIS A 1059 20.91 -29.48 -3.88
CA HIS A 1059 19.58 -29.61 -3.23
C HIS A 1059 19.33 -28.90 -1.88
N GLU A 1060 20.36 -28.39 -1.20
CA GLU A 1060 20.16 -27.64 0.05
C GLU A 1060 20.36 -26.16 -0.24
N HIS A 1061 19.33 -25.36 -0.03
CA HIS A 1061 19.21 -23.96 -0.47
C HIS A 1061 20.16 -23.00 0.30
N ASN A 1062 21.46 -23.26 0.23
CA ASN A 1062 22.52 -22.75 1.10
C ASN A 1062 23.89 -22.89 0.43
N LEU A 1063 24.91 -22.26 1.02
CA LEU A 1063 26.33 -22.53 0.76
C LEU A 1063 26.91 -23.23 1.99
N VAL A 1064 27.33 -24.49 1.85
CA VAL A 1064 27.87 -25.28 2.97
C VAL A 1064 29.21 -25.91 2.61
N VAL A 1065 30.24 -25.56 3.39
CA VAL A 1065 31.60 -26.14 3.26
C VAL A 1065 31.76 -27.25 4.30
N PHE A 1066 31.68 -28.50 3.86
CA PHE A 1066 31.85 -29.66 4.73
C PHE A 1066 33.33 -30.00 4.94
N GLU A 1067 33.69 -30.39 6.16
CA GLU A 1067 35.02 -30.96 6.44
C GLU A 1067 35.10 -32.42 5.94
N PRO A 1068 36.30 -33.03 5.82
CA PRO A 1068 36.44 -34.39 5.31
C PRO A 1068 35.60 -35.42 6.09
N PHE A 1069 34.67 -36.09 5.42
CA PHE A 1069 33.66 -36.94 6.05
C PHE A 1069 33.33 -38.18 5.19
N MET A 1070 33.11 -39.33 5.84
CA MET A 1070 32.76 -40.63 5.22
C MET A 1070 33.66 -41.10 4.04
N ASN A 1071 34.93 -40.67 4.03
CA ASN A 1071 35.95 -40.87 2.98
C ASN A 1071 35.80 -40.00 1.71
N LEU A 1072 34.95 -38.97 1.74
CA LEU A 1072 34.99 -37.86 0.78
C LEU A 1072 35.88 -36.74 1.36
N GLU A 1073 36.90 -36.29 0.61
CA GLU A 1073 37.83 -35.26 1.10
C GLU A 1073 37.21 -33.87 1.11
N ARG A 1074 36.36 -33.53 0.12
CA ARG A 1074 35.70 -32.23 -0.01
C ARG A 1074 34.28 -32.42 -0.54
N GLY A 1075 33.28 -32.18 0.31
CA GLY A 1075 31.86 -32.08 -0.06
C GLY A 1075 31.35 -30.65 0.10
N ARG A 1076 30.50 -30.16 -0.80
CA ARG A 1076 30.06 -28.75 -0.80
C ARG A 1076 28.60 -28.65 -1.26
N CYS A 1077 27.77 -27.91 -0.53
CA CYS A 1077 26.48 -27.46 -1.08
C CYS A 1077 26.62 -26.08 -1.74
N VAL A 1078 25.99 -25.88 -2.89
CA VAL A 1078 25.91 -24.62 -3.65
C VAL A 1078 24.46 -24.45 -4.20
N GLY A 1079 23.46 -24.64 -3.34
CA GLY A 1079 22.03 -24.49 -3.64
C GLY A 1079 21.47 -23.09 -3.41
N GLY A 1080 22.23 -22.20 -2.80
CA GLY A 1080 21.75 -20.85 -2.50
C GLY A 1080 21.54 -19.95 -3.72
N SER A 1081 21.57 -20.40 -4.98
CA SER A 1081 21.77 -19.49 -6.14
C SER A 1081 20.58 -18.63 -6.55
N ALA A 1082 19.35 -18.99 -6.19
CA ALA A 1082 18.22 -18.06 -6.33
C ALA A 1082 17.01 -18.35 -5.42
N PHE A 1083 16.98 -19.47 -4.70
CA PHE A 1083 15.88 -19.75 -3.78
C PHE A 1083 15.94 -18.82 -2.54
N PRO A 1084 14.86 -18.09 -2.19
CA PRO A 1084 14.85 -17.18 -1.04
C PRO A 1084 14.60 -17.91 0.29
N VAL A 1085 15.67 -18.23 1.04
CA VAL A 1085 15.55 -18.88 2.37
C VAL A 1085 15.49 -17.87 3.50
N GLY A 1086 14.45 -17.96 4.32
CA GLY A 1086 14.21 -17.06 5.44
C GLY A 1086 15.21 -17.22 6.59
N ASN A 1087 15.55 -16.11 7.25
CA ASN A 1087 16.39 -16.04 8.45
C ASN A 1087 15.91 -16.92 9.63
N PHE A 1088 14.68 -17.45 9.56
CA PHE A 1088 14.02 -18.30 10.55
C PHE A 1088 13.84 -19.77 10.10
N GLU A 1089 14.20 -20.10 8.85
CA GLU A 1089 13.97 -21.41 8.24
C GLU A 1089 15.18 -22.33 8.44
N MET A 1090 16.39 -21.76 8.39
CA MET A 1090 17.61 -22.44 8.83
C MET A 1090 17.54 -22.76 10.34
N PRO A 1091 17.76 -24.01 10.77
CA PRO A 1091 17.68 -24.38 12.18
C PRO A 1091 18.82 -23.75 12.98
N ALA A 1092 18.50 -23.16 14.14
CA ALA A 1092 19.50 -22.50 15.00
C ALA A 1092 20.57 -23.47 15.59
N THR A 1093 20.34 -24.78 15.48
CA THR A 1093 21.27 -25.85 15.79
C THR A 1093 21.15 -26.93 14.73
N ALA A 1094 22.27 -27.34 14.13
CA ALA A 1094 22.30 -28.36 13.09
C ALA A 1094 21.57 -29.65 13.50
N LYS A 1095 20.77 -30.23 12.59
CA LYS A 1095 20.02 -31.47 12.83
C LYS A 1095 20.97 -32.64 13.14
N ASN A 1096 22.11 -32.68 12.44
CA ASN A 1096 23.08 -33.77 12.47
C ASN A 1096 24.44 -33.27 12.97
N ALA A 1097 24.62 -33.22 14.28
CA ALA A 1097 25.84 -32.71 14.92
C ALA A 1097 27.09 -33.59 14.72
N ASP A 1098 26.94 -34.77 14.11
CA ASP A 1098 28.00 -35.69 13.69
C ASP A 1098 28.66 -35.30 12.35
N VAL A 1099 27.98 -34.48 11.52
CA VAL A 1099 28.50 -34.04 10.22
C VAL A 1099 29.32 -32.75 10.40
N PRO A 1100 30.64 -32.78 10.11
CA PRO A 1100 31.52 -31.65 10.38
C PRO A 1100 31.43 -30.62 9.24
N VAL A 1101 31.23 -29.36 9.61
CA VAL A 1101 31.09 -28.22 8.68
C VAL A 1101 31.94 -27.05 9.13
N ASN A 1102 32.58 -26.37 8.18
CA ASN A 1102 33.27 -25.11 8.42
C ASN A 1102 32.23 -23.99 8.61
N ARG A 1103 32.02 -23.60 9.87
CA ARG A 1103 31.04 -22.57 10.26
C ARG A 1103 31.53 -21.13 10.10
N GLU A 1104 32.77 -20.93 9.65
CA GLU A 1104 33.29 -19.61 9.28
C GLU A 1104 32.84 -19.21 7.87
N VAL A 1105 32.48 -20.20 7.03
CA VAL A 1105 31.87 -19.97 5.71
C VAL A 1105 30.35 -20.09 5.83
N ALA A 1106 29.66 -18.96 5.84
CA ALA A 1106 28.21 -18.87 5.83
C ALA A 1106 27.75 -17.65 5.02
N LEU A 1107 26.57 -17.75 4.40
CA LEU A 1107 25.95 -16.66 3.66
C LEU A 1107 25.54 -15.52 4.60
N SER A 1108 25.72 -14.28 4.16
CA SER A 1108 25.23 -13.11 4.90
C SER A 1108 23.72 -13.21 5.12
N ARG A 1109 23.26 -12.82 6.31
CA ARG A 1109 21.84 -12.57 6.55
C ARG A 1109 21.50 -11.16 6.06
N GLY A 1110 20.67 -11.07 5.02
CA GLY A 1110 19.95 -9.85 4.69
C GLY A 1110 18.81 -9.60 5.69
N ASP A 1111 18.02 -8.54 5.46
CA ASP A 1111 17.03 -8.07 6.44
C ASP A 1111 15.90 -9.10 6.74
N ALA A 1112 15.65 -10.06 5.85
CA ALA A 1112 14.78 -11.21 6.13
C ALA A 1112 15.24 -12.56 5.54
N PHE A 1113 16.07 -12.55 4.49
CA PHE A 1113 16.53 -13.74 3.75
C PHE A 1113 18.06 -13.82 3.75
N TYR A 1114 18.60 -15.01 3.58
CA TYR A 1114 20.03 -15.21 3.31
C TYR A 1114 20.40 -14.68 1.91
N THR A 1115 21.63 -14.18 1.74
CA THR A 1115 22.18 -13.81 0.42
C THR A 1115 22.32 -15.03 -0.47
N HIS A 1116 22.17 -14.86 -1.79
CA HIS A 1116 22.33 -15.96 -2.73
C HIS A 1116 23.79 -16.34 -2.95
N CYS A 1117 24.07 -17.49 -3.59
CA CYS A 1117 25.44 -18.01 -3.75
C CYS A 1117 25.73 -18.63 -5.11
N TYR A 1118 27.01 -18.63 -5.52
CA TYR A 1118 27.49 -19.42 -6.67
C TYR A 1118 28.94 -19.85 -6.46
N SER A 1119 29.45 -20.76 -7.28
CA SER A 1119 30.88 -21.09 -7.29
C SER A 1119 31.51 -21.01 -8.68
N VAL A 1120 32.82 -20.76 -8.70
CA VAL A 1120 33.64 -20.71 -9.91
C VAL A 1120 34.87 -21.59 -9.72
N ILE A 1121 35.00 -22.61 -10.57
CA ILE A 1121 36.17 -23.48 -10.63
C ILE A 1121 37.09 -22.96 -11.74
N ARG A 1122 38.36 -22.73 -11.41
CA ARG A 1122 39.41 -22.30 -12.35
C ARG A 1122 40.48 -23.39 -12.42
N LEU A 1123 40.56 -24.07 -13.56
CA LEU A 1123 41.61 -25.06 -13.81
C LEU A 1123 42.93 -24.33 -14.17
N ASP A 1124 44.07 -24.89 -13.79
CA ASP A 1124 45.40 -24.45 -14.20
C ASP A 1124 46.30 -25.68 -14.43
N GLY A 1125 46.13 -26.30 -15.59
CA GLY A 1125 46.77 -27.56 -15.92
C GLY A 1125 46.41 -28.65 -14.92
N ALA A 1126 47.41 -29.12 -14.16
CA ALA A 1126 47.23 -30.15 -13.14
C ALA A 1126 46.54 -29.63 -11.87
N ALA A 1127 46.55 -28.32 -11.60
CA ALA A 1127 45.94 -27.70 -10.42
C ALA A 1127 44.53 -27.18 -10.70
N ALA A 1128 43.77 -26.89 -9.64
CA ALA A 1128 42.57 -26.05 -9.74
C ALA A 1128 42.40 -25.17 -8.50
N THR A 1129 41.73 -24.04 -8.67
CA THR A 1129 41.25 -23.17 -7.58
C THR A 1129 39.72 -23.11 -7.65
N VAL A 1130 39.05 -23.21 -6.51
CA VAL A 1130 37.59 -23.15 -6.42
C VAL A 1130 37.18 -22.03 -5.48
N SER A 1131 36.48 -21.05 -6.03
CA SER A 1131 36.11 -19.81 -5.37
C SER A 1131 34.58 -19.77 -5.19
N TYR A 1132 34.10 -19.53 -3.97
CA TYR A 1132 32.68 -19.51 -3.61
C TYR A 1132 32.25 -18.09 -3.22
N TYR A 1133 31.16 -17.60 -3.81
CA TYR A 1133 30.73 -16.21 -3.72
C TYR A 1133 29.32 -16.10 -3.15
N GLU A 1134 29.04 -14.97 -2.49
CA GLU A 1134 27.68 -14.50 -2.22
C GLU A 1134 27.26 -13.38 -3.18
N ASP A 1135 25.97 -13.32 -3.47
CA ASP A 1135 25.31 -12.22 -4.19
C ASP A 1135 25.24 -10.99 -3.29
N ARG A 1136 26.36 -10.26 -3.28
CA ARG A 1136 26.54 -9.01 -2.55
C ARG A 1136 27.66 -8.22 -3.22
N ASP A 1137 27.50 -6.90 -3.31
CA ASP A 1137 28.51 -5.98 -3.85
C ASP A 1137 29.03 -6.35 -5.27
N GLY A 1138 28.20 -7.07 -6.07
CA GLY A 1138 28.54 -7.57 -7.40
C GLY A 1138 29.25 -8.94 -7.45
N GLY A 1139 29.30 -9.66 -6.32
CA GLY A 1139 29.86 -11.01 -6.21
C GLY A 1139 31.00 -11.08 -5.21
N ARG A 1140 30.68 -11.08 -3.91
CA ARG A 1140 31.66 -11.08 -2.82
C ARG A 1140 32.18 -12.50 -2.57
N LEU A 1141 33.51 -12.67 -2.63
CA LEU A 1141 34.17 -13.93 -2.30
C LEU A 1141 34.01 -14.23 -0.79
N LEU A 1142 33.48 -15.42 -0.46
CA LEU A 1142 33.36 -15.94 0.90
C LEU A 1142 34.45 -16.96 1.25
N PHE A 1143 34.76 -17.87 0.32
CA PHE A 1143 35.71 -18.96 0.54
C PHE A 1143 36.47 -19.27 -0.75
N GLU A 1144 37.73 -19.67 -0.63
CA GLU A 1144 38.54 -20.18 -1.74
C GLU A 1144 39.41 -21.34 -1.28
N GLU A 1145 39.44 -22.40 -2.07
CA GLU A 1145 40.28 -23.57 -1.85
C GLU A 1145 41.05 -23.97 -3.10
N LYS A 1146 42.11 -24.77 -2.93
CA LYS A 1146 42.93 -25.29 -4.02
C LYS A 1146 42.93 -26.81 -4.00
N LEU A 1147 42.83 -27.38 -5.20
CA LEU A 1147 42.90 -28.80 -5.49
C LEU A 1147 44.25 -29.11 -6.11
#